data_AF-A0A399RFD7-F1
#
_entry.id   AF-A0A399RFD7-F1
#
_cell.length_a   1.000
_cell.length_b   1.000
_cell.length_c   1.000
_cell.angle_alpha   90.00
_cell.angle_beta   90.00
_cell.angle_gamma   90.00
#
_symmetry.space_group_name_H-M   'P 1'
#
loop_
_entity.id
_entity.type
_entity.pdbx_description
1 polymer ?
#
loop_
_entity_poly.entity_id
_entity_poly.type
_entity_poly.pdbx_seq_one_letter_code
_entity_poly.pdbx_strand_id
1 'polypeptide(L)'
;MKYRAEIDGLRAIAVIPVVFYHAGFDVLKGGFVGVDIFFVISGYLITTIIKTELDEDRFSLVQFYERRARRILPALFLVILVALPLAWIWLPHRAMEEFLQSIFSVSLFSSNIFFWQESGYFDTATELKPLLHTWTLAIEEQYYILFPLFLMFMKPFGTRKTIIVLVVALVMSLGLAQWGSSAKPVATFYLLPTRAWELAIGSLVAFQLMYSSWTPSRMVSQGASLAGFALIVFSVFAYSADTPYPSLYTVAPTLGTALVILFARPGTWVKALLSLKVLVGIGLISYSAYLWHQPLLVFARYQFAIEGPSMFVMASLAILTFILAYLSWKYVETPFRNRALYSRGQVFGASAAGIAACMSLGIVGMATNGKLLQPDATTYHVELLDYNPDNRTLQEATWDPLRDLSGDPHYRVDNNPFDRTLWFDLDDERPRLLLVGNSFSKDLYNVLSFSEVSKVFQLARYGVQTGHIDETFFGSPNYVNADVIILASKNNWQDLKHLETVLERFEADGKIVAILRNIVSFDEHLGGTLTLADIAVIEQTRAGIEDGDTIRDEADERYYEDLDALSRERRSKPSVRLLDDLSVQFPRLIQLDRMGYACALERATCYSMDEKLNKFFYDYGHHTLVGARFFGRRIDRIGWFDPVYEAISDAPPPDRAGTSGTQDLR
;
A
#
# COMPACT_ATOMS: atom_id res chain seq x y z
N MET A 1 -29.91 -27.04 -6.68
CA MET A 1 -28.77 -27.18 -7.62
C MET A 1 -28.13 -28.55 -7.45
N LYS A 2 -27.82 -29.24 -8.56
CA LYS A 2 -27.05 -30.51 -8.52
C LYS A 2 -25.61 -30.21 -8.12
N TYR A 3 -25.03 -31.01 -7.23
CA TYR A 3 -23.65 -30.84 -6.78
C TYR A 3 -22.66 -30.96 -7.96
N ARG A 4 -21.66 -30.05 -8.00
CA ARG A 4 -20.61 -30.00 -9.04
C ARG A 4 -19.22 -30.03 -8.39
N ALA A 5 -18.64 -31.23 -8.31
CA ALA A 5 -17.34 -31.45 -7.67
C ALA A 5 -16.21 -30.61 -8.31
N GLU A 6 -16.25 -30.41 -9.63
CA GLU A 6 -15.23 -29.63 -10.33
C GLU A 6 -15.19 -28.15 -9.92
N ILE A 7 -16.28 -27.60 -9.37
CA ILE A 7 -16.31 -26.22 -8.86
C ILE A 7 -15.56 -26.11 -7.54
N ASP A 8 -15.65 -27.12 -6.66
CA ASP A 8 -14.83 -27.17 -5.46
C ASP A 8 -13.35 -27.38 -5.82
N GLY A 9 -13.04 -28.24 -6.79
CA GLY A 9 -11.67 -28.33 -7.33
C GLY A 9 -11.15 -27.00 -7.91
N LEU A 10 -12.01 -26.23 -8.58
CA LEU A 10 -11.67 -24.90 -9.09
C LEU A 10 -11.35 -23.92 -7.94
N ARG A 11 -12.07 -24.02 -6.81
CA ARG A 11 -11.76 -23.26 -5.58
C ARG A 11 -10.43 -23.68 -4.95
N ALA A 12 -10.05 -24.95 -5.07
CA ALA A 12 -8.74 -25.41 -4.59
C ALA A 12 -7.59 -24.81 -5.40
N ILE A 13 -7.69 -24.83 -6.72
CA ILE A 13 -6.66 -24.21 -7.58
C ILE A 13 -6.67 -22.67 -7.53
N ALA A 14 -7.69 -22.06 -6.90
CA ALA A 14 -7.71 -20.64 -6.58
C ALA A 14 -7.02 -20.34 -5.23
N VAL A 15 -7.33 -21.09 -4.16
CA VAL A 15 -6.78 -20.81 -2.82
C VAL A 15 -5.31 -21.23 -2.68
N ILE A 16 -4.89 -22.33 -3.31
CA ILE A 16 -3.51 -22.81 -3.17
C ILE A 16 -2.51 -21.75 -3.65
N PRO A 17 -2.60 -21.21 -4.88
CA PRO A 17 -1.69 -20.15 -5.31
C PRO A 17 -1.71 -18.93 -4.40
N VAL A 18 -2.88 -18.50 -3.90
CA VAL A 18 -2.99 -17.36 -2.97
C VAL A 18 -2.18 -17.59 -1.70
N VAL A 19 -2.34 -18.76 -1.05
CA VAL A 19 -1.64 -19.07 0.20
C VAL A 19 -0.13 -19.11 -0.01
N PHE A 20 0.32 -19.77 -1.07
CA PHE A 20 1.76 -19.91 -1.34
C PHE A 20 2.39 -18.61 -1.84
N TYR A 21 1.66 -17.77 -2.58
CA TYR A 21 2.10 -16.43 -2.94
C TYR A 21 2.38 -15.58 -1.70
N HIS A 22 1.42 -15.50 -0.77
CA HIS A 22 1.61 -14.75 0.47
C HIS A 22 2.65 -15.39 1.41
N ALA A 23 2.97 -16.67 1.22
CA ALA A 23 4.05 -17.35 1.93
C ALA A 23 5.46 -17.10 1.32
N GLY A 24 5.57 -16.31 0.25
CA GLY A 24 6.85 -15.91 -0.35
C GLY A 24 7.42 -16.89 -1.37
N PHE A 25 6.61 -17.80 -1.94
CA PHE A 25 7.10 -18.73 -2.96
C PHE A 25 7.25 -18.05 -4.33
N ASP A 26 8.49 -17.86 -4.77
CA ASP A 26 8.85 -17.23 -6.05
C ASP A 26 8.29 -17.89 -7.31
N VAL A 27 7.90 -19.16 -7.23
CA VAL A 27 7.36 -19.90 -8.38
C VAL A 27 5.92 -19.47 -8.69
N LEU A 28 5.19 -18.93 -7.71
CA LEU A 28 3.77 -18.61 -7.81
C LEU A 28 3.54 -17.09 -7.70
N LYS A 29 4.34 -16.28 -8.42
CA LYS A 29 4.29 -14.80 -8.37
C LYS A 29 2.93 -14.22 -8.76
N GLY A 30 2.15 -14.92 -9.56
CA GLY A 30 0.79 -14.55 -9.95
C GLY A 30 -0.27 -15.15 -9.04
N GLY A 31 0.05 -15.70 -7.87
CA GLY A 31 -0.92 -16.41 -7.03
C GLY A 31 -2.10 -15.54 -6.54
N PHE A 32 -1.95 -14.22 -6.52
CA PHE A 32 -3.03 -13.27 -6.23
C PHE A 32 -4.22 -13.39 -7.21
N VAL A 33 -4.01 -13.92 -8.43
CA VAL A 33 -5.10 -14.12 -9.41
C VAL A 33 -6.18 -15.10 -8.93
N GLY A 34 -5.88 -15.88 -7.89
CA GLY A 34 -6.87 -16.77 -7.26
C GLY A 34 -8.09 -16.02 -6.74
N VAL A 35 -7.96 -14.73 -6.37
CA VAL A 35 -9.08 -13.87 -5.97
C VAL A 35 -10.07 -13.67 -7.12
N ASP A 36 -9.58 -13.41 -8.33
CA ASP A 36 -10.43 -13.17 -9.51
C ASP A 36 -11.17 -14.45 -9.93
N ILE A 37 -10.52 -15.61 -9.74
CA ILE A 37 -11.17 -16.93 -9.89
C ILE A 37 -12.32 -17.07 -8.88
N PHE A 38 -12.11 -16.67 -7.61
CA PHE A 38 -13.18 -16.66 -6.61
C PHE A 38 -14.32 -15.73 -6.99
N PHE A 39 -14.06 -14.52 -7.45
CA PHE A 39 -15.11 -13.58 -7.88
C PHE A 39 -15.97 -14.15 -9.02
N VAL A 40 -15.38 -14.79 -10.02
CA VAL A 40 -16.15 -15.45 -11.10
C VAL A 40 -16.99 -16.62 -10.55
N ILE A 41 -16.43 -17.46 -9.67
CA ILE A 41 -17.17 -18.57 -9.03
C ILE A 41 -18.34 -18.02 -8.20
N SER A 42 -18.10 -16.97 -7.42
CA SER A 42 -19.07 -16.31 -6.55
C SER A 42 -20.22 -15.72 -7.35
N GLY A 43 -19.92 -14.99 -8.43
CA GLY A 43 -20.91 -14.50 -9.38
C GLY A 43 -21.77 -15.63 -9.97
N TYR A 44 -21.16 -16.72 -10.41
CA TYR A 44 -21.87 -17.89 -10.95
C TYR A 44 -22.79 -18.56 -9.92
N LEU A 45 -22.27 -18.87 -8.72
CA LEU A 45 -23.02 -19.59 -7.69
C LEU A 45 -24.20 -18.78 -7.16
N ILE A 46 -23.96 -17.51 -6.83
CA ILE A 46 -25.00 -16.64 -6.25
C ILE A 46 -26.08 -16.33 -7.26
N THR A 47 -25.72 -16.05 -8.52
CA THR A 47 -26.70 -15.84 -9.60
C THR A 47 -27.55 -17.07 -9.82
N THR A 48 -26.92 -18.27 -9.88
CA THR A 48 -27.65 -19.52 -10.06
C THR A 48 -28.65 -19.74 -8.93
N ILE A 49 -28.24 -19.54 -7.67
CA ILE A 49 -29.11 -19.73 -6.49
C ILE A 49 -30.29 -18.75 -6.52
N ILE A 50 -30.01 -17.45 -6.65
CA ILE A 50 -31.06 -16.42 -6.58
C ILE A 50 -32.02 -16.57 -7.77
N LYS A 51 -31.50 -16.73 -8.99
CA LYS A 51 -32.35 -16.79 -10.18
C LYS A 51 -33.22 -18.04 -10.21
N THR A 52 -32.67 -19.20 -9.81
CA THR A 52 -33.47 -20.43 -9.67
C THR A 52 -34.62 -20.23 -8.67
N GLU A 53 -34.33 -19.67 -7.49
CA GLU A 53 -35.35 -19.42 -6.47
C GLU A 53 -36.36 -18.34 -6.89
N LEU A 54 -35.96 -17.35 -7.71
CA LEU A 54 -36.87 -16.32 -8.24
C LEU A 54 -37.80 -16.87 -9.33
N ASP A 55 -37.31 -17.78 -10.17
CA ASP A 55 -38.10 -18.44 -11.22
C ASP A 55 -39.07 -19.47 -10.65
N GLU A 56 -38.71 -20.08 -9.52
CA GLU A 56 -39.58 -20.98 -8.75
C GLU A 56 -40.50 -20.22 -7.76
N ASP A 57 -40.55 -18.88 -7.80
CA ASP A 57 -41.36 -18.01 -6.92
C ASP A 57 -41.20 -18.30 -5.40
N ARG A 58 -40.01 -18.75 -4.99
CA ARG A 58 -39.69 -19.18 -3.62
C ARG A 58 -38.57 -18.40 -2.97
N PHE A 59 -38.05 -17.38 -3.66
CA PHE A 59 -36.93 -16.58 -3.16
C PHE A 59 -37.31 -15.79 -1.91
N SER A 60 -36.43 -15.79 -0.92
CA SER A 60 -36.58 -15.01 0.31
C SER A 60 -35.25 -14.37 0.69
N LEU A 61 -35.22 -13.04 0.76
CA LEU A 61 -34.04 -12.28 1.18
C LEU A 61 -33.53 -12.72 2.56
N VAL A 62 -34.45 -12.91 3.51
CA VAL A 62 -34.09 -13.35 4.87
C VAL A 62 -33.44 -14.73 4.84
N GLN A 63 -33.98 -15.68 4.06
CA GLN A 63 -33.37 -17.00 3.94
C GLN A 63 -32.03 -16.98 3.21
N PHE A 64 -31.86 -16.08 2.23
CA PHE A 64 -30.62 -15.89 1.52
C PHE A 64 -29.52 -15.39 2.48
N TYR A 65 -29.77 -14.30 3.21
CA TYR A 65 -28.81 -13.75 4.17
C TYR A 65 -28.57 -14.68 5.35
N GLU A 66 -29.58 -15.44 5.81
CA GLU A 66 -29.38 -16.49 6.82
C GLU A 66 -28.34 -17.53 6.35
N ARG A 67 -28.43 -17.99 5.09
CA ARG A 67 -27.46 -18.95 4.53
C ARG A 67 -26.06 -18.37 4.42
N ARG A 68 -25.93 -17.05 4.17
CA ARG A 68 -24.63 -16.36 4.12
C ARG A 68 -24.05 -16.20 5.52
N ALA A 69 -24.84 -15.70 6.47
CA ALA A 69 -24.44 -15.55 7.87
C ALA A 69 -23.91 -16.88 8.45
N ARG A 70 -24.64 -17.99 8.28
CA ARG A 70 -24.21 -19.34 8.73
C ARG A 70 -22.91 -19.83 8.10
N ARG A 71 -22.56 -19.34 6.91
CA ARG A 71 -21.40 -19.79 6.15
C ARG A 71 -20.15 -18.96 6.45
N ILE A 72 -20.32 -17.67 6.72
CA ILE A 72 -19.24 -16.68 6.64
C ILE A 72 -18.82 -16.22 8.04
N LEU A 73 -19.79 -15.72 8.82
CA LEU A 73 -19.52 -15.05 10.09
C LEU A 73 -18.88 -15.95 11.16
N PRO A 74 -19.28 -17.22 11.36
CA PRO A 74 -18.69 -18.05 12.42
C PRO A 74 -17.18 -18.24 12.29
N ALA A 75 -16.68 -18.55 11.09
CA ALA A 75 -15.25 -18.72 10.87
C ALA A 75 -14.50 -17.38 10.89
N LEU A 76 -15.11 -16.31 10.38
CA LEU A 76 -14.54 -14.96 10.44
C LEU A 76 -14.31 -14.52 11.90
N PHE A 77 -15.33 -14.65 12.75
CA PHE A 77 -15.19 -14.31 14.17
C PHE A 77 -14.19 -15.19 14.90
N LEU A 78 -14.11 -16.48 14.56
CA LEU A 78 -13.07 -17.35 15.13
C LEU A 78 -11.67 -16.84 14.80
N VAL A 79 -11.42 -16.49 13.53
CA VAL A 79 -10.11 -15.99 13.10
C VAL A 79 -9.78 -14.66 13.78
N ILE A 80 -10.73 -13.72 13.88
CA ILE A 80 -10.53 -12.46 14.60
C ILE A 80 -10.24 -12.74 16.08
N LEU A 81 -11.01 -13.62 16.73
CA LEU A 81 -10.84 -13.97 18.14
C LEU A 81 -9.46 -14.58 18.43
N VAL A 82 -8.94 -15.41 17.52
CA VAL A 82 -7.60 -16.01 17.67
C VAL A 82 -6.51 -15.03 17.27
N ALA A 83 -6.75 -14.16 16.29
CA ALA A 83 -5.79 -13.15 15.88
C ALA A 83 -5.60 -12.06 16.95
N LEU A 84 -6.62 -11.77 17.77
CA LEU A 84 -6.55 -10.75 18.82
C LEU A 84 -5.40 -10.93 19.83
N PRO A 85 -5.27 -12.07 20.53
CA PRO A 85 -4.16 -12.28 21.46
C PRO A 85 -2.81 -12.34 20.74
N LEU A 86 -2.75 -12.83 19.50
CA LEU A 86 -1.51 -12.84 18.72
C LEU A 86 -1.10 -11.42 18.33
N ALA A 87 -2.07 -10.61 17.92
CA ALA A 87 -1.87 -9.20 17.65
C ALA A 87 -1.38 -8.46 18.90
N TRP A 88 -1.97 -8.79 20.04
CA TRP A 88 -1.61 -8.23 21.33
C TRP A 88 -0.15 -8.50 21.72
N ILE A 89 0.36 -9.69 21.39
CA ILE A 89 1.73 -10.08 21.72
C ILE A 89 2.74 -9.50 20.73
N TRP A 90 2.39 -9.44 19.44
CA TRP A 90 3.38 -9.23 18.36
C TRP A 90 3.26 -7.92 17.57
N LEU A 91 2.11 -7.23 17.60
CA LEU A 91 1.98 -5.99 16.84
C LEU A 91 2.50 -4.79 17.63
N PRO A 92 3.35 -3.93 17.01
CA PRO A 92 3.66 -2.63 17.57
C PRO A 92 2.42 -1.73 17.61
N HIS A 93 2.48 -0.65 18.38
CA HIS A 93 1.37 0.26 18.67
C HIS A 93 0.54 0.65 17.43
N ARG A 94 1.20 1.15 16.38
CA ARG A 94 0.53 1.54 15.14
C ARG A 94 -0.16 0.37 14.43
N ALA A 95 0.53 -0.78 14.32
CA ALA A 95 -0.04 -1.95 13.67
C ALA A 95 -1.23 -2.52 14.47
N MET A 96 -1.22 -2.38 15.80
CA MET A 96 -2.37 -2.69 16.65
C MET A 96 -3.54 -1.73 16.37
N GLU A 97 -3.30 -0.42 16.29
CA GLU A 97 -4.34 0.55 15.94
C GLU A 97 -4.98 0.22 14.58
N GLU A 98 -4.16 0.01 13.54
CA GLU A 98 -4.63 -0.38 12.20
C GLU A 98 -5.36 -1.73 12.20
N PHE A 99 -4.92 -2.68 13.03
CA PHE A 99 -5.59 -3.97 13.21
C PHE A 99 -6.98 -3.82 13.84
N LEU A 100 -7.13 -2.96 14.85
CA LEU A 100 -8.42 -2.69 15.50
C LEU A 100 -9.38 -1.92 14.57
N GLN A 101 -8.86 -0.97 13.79
CA GLN A 101 -9.60 -0.32 12.71
C GLN A 101 -10.01 -1.31 11.61
N SER A 102 -9.15 -2.28 11.29
CA SER A 102 -9.48 -3.38 10.37
C SER A 102 -10.61 -4.24 10.92
N ILE A 103 -10.62 -4.57 12.21
CA ILE A 103 -11.72 -5.33 12.84
C ILE A 103 -13.05 -4.56 12.72
N PHE A 104 -13.03 -3.24 12.96
CA PHE A 104 -14.21 -2.39 12.76
C PHE A 104 -14.70 -2.46 11.31
N SER A 105 -13.82 -2.19 10.34
CA SER A 105 -14.20 -2.13 8.93
C SER A 105 -14.67 -3.48 8.37
N VAL A 106 -14.08 -4.59 8.81
CA VAL A 106 -14.50 -5.95 8.48
C VAL A 106 -15.92 -6.24 8.95
N SER A 107 -16.30 -5.78 10.15
CA SER A 107 -17.65 -5.99 10.71
C SER A 107 -18.76 -5.32 9.89
N LEU A 108 -18.41 -4.27 9.15
CA LEU A 108 -19.30 -3.53 8.25
C LEU A 108 -19.16 -3.94 6.77
N PHE A 109 -18.32 -4.94 6.46
CA PHE A 109 -17.93 -5.30 5.09
C PHE A 109 -17.44 -4.09 4.28
N SER A 110 -16.63 -3.25 4.93
CA SER A 110 -16.04 -2.03 4.38
C SER A 110 -14.51 -2.02 4.41
N SER A 111 -13.89 -3.16 4.72
CA SER A 111 -12.42 -3.26 4.83
C SER A 111 -11.71 -2.93 3.52
N ASN A 112 -12.36 -3.13 2.37
CA ASN A 112 -11.80 -2.69 1.08
C ASN A 112 -11.73 -1.16 0.94
N ILE A 113 -12.67 -0.41 1.52
CA ILE A 113 -12.63 1.06 1.56
C ILE A 113 -11.56 1.51 2.55
N PHE A 114 -11.51 0.87 3.73
CA PHE A 114 -10.47 1.14 4.74
C PHE A 114 -9.07 0.96 4.16
N PHE A 115 -8.76 -0.21 3.59
CA PHE A 115 -7.43 -0.45 3.02
C PHE A 115 -7.12 0.41 1.79
N TRP A 116 -8.13 0.87 1.04
CA TRP A 116 -7.92 1.88 -0.01
C TRP A 116 -7.49 3.23 0.56
N GLN A 117 -8.12 3.68 1.65
CA GLN A 117 -7.79 4.94 2.31
C GLN A 117 -6.43 4.89 3.02
N GLU A 118 -6.07 3.72 3.54
CA GLU A 118 -4.79 3.40 4.20
C GLU A 118 -3.74 2.82 3.22
N SER A 119 -3.76 3.24 1.95
CA SER A 119 -2.77 2.83 0.95
C SER A 119 -2.12 4.06 0.29
N GLY A 120 -0.89 4.33 0.70
CA GLY A 120 -0.10 5.51 0.43
C GLY A 120 1.34 5.30 0.90
N TYR A 121 2.17 6.32 0.66
CA TYR A 121 3.61 6.24 0.83
C TYR A 121 4.08 5.99 2.29
N PHE A 122 3.20 6.18 3.29
CA PHE A 122 3.52 6.11 4.72
C PHE A 122 2.78 5.00 5.48
N ASP A 123 2.20 4.03 4.78
CA ASP A 123 1.38 2.98 5.38
C ASP A 123 2.19 1.74 5.71
N THR A 124 1.76 1.03 6.76
CA THR A 124 2.30 -0.30 7.07
C THR A 124 2.27 -1.15 5.81
N ALA A 125 3.41 -1.75 5.45
CA ALA A 125 3.49 -2.57 4.25
C ALA A 125 2.34 -3.57 4.20
N THR A 126 1.71 -3.66 3.04
CA THR A 126 0.50 -4.45 2.81
C THR A 126 0.64 -5.89 3.33
N GLU A 127 1.84 -6.47 3.22
CA GLU A 127 2.21 -7.81 3.71
C GLU A 127 2.21 -7.98 5.23
N LEU A 128 2.15 -6.90 5.98
CA LEU A 128 2.16 -6.86 7.45
C LEU A 128 0.78 -6.55 8.04
N LYS A 129 -0.26 -6.37 7.22
CA LYS A 129 -1.62 -6.14 7.72
C LYS A 129 -2.32 -7.50 7.96
N PRO A 130 -2.61 -7.92 9.22
CA PRO A 130 -3.09 -9.29 9.51
C PRO A 130 -4.43 -9.62 8.84
N LEU A 131 -5.32 -8.63 8.75
CA LEU A 131 -6.66 -8.79 8.17
C LEU A 131 -6.78 -8.25 6.75
N LEU A 132 -5.65 -7.98 6.07
CA LEU A 132 -5.67 -7.37 4.74
C LEU A 132 -6.60 -8.11 3.78
N HIS A 133 -6.38 -9.41 3.61
CA HIS A 133 -7.11 -10.30 2.70
C HIS A 133 -8.64 -10.20 2.78
N THR A 134 -9.21 -9.66 3.87
CA THR A 134 -10.65 -9.44 4.03
C THR A 134 -11.22 -8.38 3.08
N TRP A 135 -10.39 -7.58 2.39
CA TRP A 135 -10.87 -6.64 1.38
C TRP A 135 -11.66 -7.34 0.26
N THR A 136 -11.23 -8.54 -0.14
CA THR A 136 -11.95 -9.31 -1.17
C THR A 136 -13.29 -9.80 -0.66
N LEU A 137 -13.34 -10.21 0.62
CA LEU A 137 -14.56 -10.60 1.29
C LEU A 137 -15.55 -9.43 1.36
N ALA A 138 -15.08 -8.21 1.64
CA ALA A 138 -15.92 -7.02 1.63
C ALA A 138 -16.56 -6.78 0.25
N ILE A 139 -15.79 -6.91 -0.84
CA ILE A 139 -16.32 -6.81 -2.22
C ILE A 139 -17.39 -7.88 -2.47
N GLU A 140 -17.12 -9.14 -2.11
CA GLU A 140 -18.09 -10.23 -2.28
C GLU A 140 -19.39 -9.97 -1.50
N GLU A 141 -19.29 -9.57 -0.22
CA GLU A 141 -20.47 -9.32 0.61
C GLU A 141 -21.25 -8.08 0.15
N GLN A 142 -20.57 -7.02 -0.29
CA GLN A 142 -21.23 -5.87 -0.94
C GLN A 142 -22.02 -6.33 -2.18
N TYR A 143 -21.43 -7.20 -3.00
CA TYR A 143 -22.14 -7.81 -4.12
C TYR A 143 -23.32 -8.67 -3.64
N TYR A 144 -23.17 -9.48 -2.59
CA TYR A 144 -24.26 -10.31 -2.07
C TYR A 144 -25.38 -9.53 -1.42
N ILE A 145 -25.11 -8.31 -0.93
CA ILE A 145 -26.14 -7.40 -0.43
C ILE A 145 -26.91 -6.79 -1.61
N LEU A 146 -26.21 -6.26 -2.62
CA LEU A 146 -26.82 -5.50 -3.72
C LEU A 146 -27.44 -6.38 -4.81
N PHE A 147 -26.80 -7.50 -5.15
CA PHE A 147 -27.16 -8.30 -6.32
C PHE A 147 -28.54 -9.02 -6.23
N PRO A 148 -28.97 -9.56 -5.07
CA PRO A 148 -30.33 -10.08 -4.93
C PRO A 148 -31.39 -9.01 -5.17
N LEU A 149 -31.18 -7.80 -4.64
CA LEU A 149 -32.09 -6.66 -4.84
C LEU A 149 -32.15 -6.27 -6.32
N PHE A 150 -31.00 -6.26 -6.99
CA PHE A 150 -30.92 -6.06 -8.43
C PHE A 150 -31.71 -7.10 -9.22
N LEU A 151 -31.55 -8.40 -8.93
CA LEU A 151 -32.29 -9.46 -9.65
C LEU A 151 -33.79 -9.42 -9.37
N MET A 152 -34.20 -9.08 -8.15
CA MET A 152 -35.61 -8.86 -7.81
C MET A 152 -36.20 -7.69 -8.60
N PHE A 153 -35.48 -6.57 -8.66
CA PHE A 153 -35.87 -5.41 -9.46
C PHE A 153 -35.92 -5.73 -10.96
N MET A 154 -34.99 -6.55 -11.45
CA MET A 154 -34.90 -6.92 -12.87
C MET A 154 -35.91 -8.00 -13.29
N LYS A 155 -36.54 -8.72 -12.35
CA LYS A 155 -37.51 -9.78 -12.63
C LYS A 155 -38.62 -9.38 -13.62
N PRO A 156 -39.36 -8.25 -13.45
CA PRO A 156 -40.42 -7.86 -14.37
C PRO A 156 -39.92 -7.45 -15.77
N PHE A 157 -38.64 -7.08 -15.91
CA PHE A 157 -38.06 -6.66 -17.18
C PHE A 157 -37.59 -7.84 -18.05
N GLY A 158 -37.56 -9.05 -17.48
CA GLY A 158 -37.20 -10.28 -18.16
C GLY A 158 -35.71 -10.49 -18.37
N THR A 159 -35.32 -11.76 -18.54
CA THR A 159 -33.93 -12.23 -18.60
C THR A 159 -33.08 -11.50 -19.64
N ARG A 160 -33.63 -11.16 -20.82
CA ARG A 160 -32.87 -10.49 -21.89
C ARG A 160 -32.37 -9.11 -21.44
N LYS A 161 -33.22 -8.31 -20.79
CA LYS A 161 -32.83 -6.98 -20.30
C LYS A 161 -31.83 -7.09 -19.15
N THR A 162 -31.99 -8.07 -18.26
CA THR A 162 -31.01 -8.37 -17.20
C THR A 162 -29.63 -8.64 -17.77
N ILE A 163 -29.54 -9.50 -18.79
CA ILE A 163 -28.27 -9.83 -19.46
C ILE A 163 -27.65 -8.58 -20.10
N ILE A 164 -28.44 -7.76 -20.80
CA ILE A 164 -27.94 -6.51 -21.42
C ILE A 164 -27.35 -5.59 -20.35
N VAL A 165 -28.06 -5.37 -19.24
CA VAL A 165 -27.57 -4.52 -18.15
C VAL A 165 -26.28 -5.08 -17.55
N LEU A 166 -26.19 -6.40 -17.34
CA LEU A 166 -24.97 -7.04 -16.85
C LEU A 166 -23.79 -6.89 -17.81
N VAL A 167 -24.01 -7.04 -19.11
CA VAL A 167 -22.96 -6.85 -20.14
C VAL A 167 -22.50 -5.40 -20.16
N VAL A 168 -23.42 -4.43 -20.10
CA VAL A 168 -23.07 -3.01 -20.03
C VAL A 168 -22.28 -2.69 -18.77
N ALA A 169 -22.74 -3.18 -17.60
CA ALA A 169 -22.02 -3.01 -16.33
C ALA A 169 -20.62 -3.63 -16.38
N LEU A 170 -20.48 -4.83 -16.96
CA LEU A 170 -19.20 -5.51 -17.15
C LEU A 170 -18.25 -4.66 -18.01
N VAL A 171 -18.69 -4.19 -19.18
CA VAL A 171 -17.85 -3.40 -20.08
C VAL A 171 -17.42 -2.08 -19.45
N MET A 172 -18.33 -1.39 -18.76
CA MET A 172 -18.00 -0.15 -18.05
C MET A 172 -17.01 -0.40 -16.91
N SER A 173 -17.23 -1.44 -16.12
CA SER A 173 -16.37 -1.80 -14.98
C SER A 173 -14.97 -2.25 -15.44
N LEU A 174 -14.87 -3.03 -16.53
CA LEU A 174 -13.58 -3.39 -17.13
C LEU A 174 -12.87 -2.19 -17.76
N GLY A 175 -13.60 -1.29 -18.42
CA GLY A 175 -13.05 -0.04 -18.95
C GLY A 175 -12.48 0.84 -17.85
N LEU A 176 -13.20 0.96 -16.73
CA LEU A 176 -12.74 1.68 -15.54
C LEU A 176 -11.51 0.99 -14.91
N ALA A 177 -11.49 -0.34 -14.85
CA ALA A 177 -10.33 -1.09 -14.37
C ALA A 177 -9.09 -0.86 -15.25
N GLN A 178 -9.23 -0.92 -16.58
CA GLN A 178 -8.12 -0.69 -17.50
C GLN A 178 -7.54 0.72 -17.35
N TRP A 179 -8.40 1.75 -17.34
CA TRP A 179 -7.96 3.13 -17.15
C TRP A 179 -7.35 3.34 -15.75
N GLY A 180 -8.04 2.83 -14.72
CA GLY A 180 -7.66 2.98 -13.33
C GLY A 180 -6.36 2.27 -12.96
N SER A 181 -6.03 1.16 -13.64
CA SER A 181 -4.79 0.40 -13.41
C SER A 181 -3.51 1.24 -13.56
N SER A 182 -3.57 2.29 -14.37
CA SER A 182 -2.47 3.25 -14.56
C SER A 182 -2.73 4.57 -13.84
N ALA A 183 -3.98 5.07 -13.86
CA ALA A 183 -4.30 6.39 -13.31
C ALA A 183 -4.47 6.42 -11.78
N LYS A 184 -5.05 5.37 -11.19
CA LYS A 184 -5.34 5.23 -9.76
C LYS A 184 -5.22 3.75 -9.33
N PRO A 185 -4.00 3.16 -9.32
CA PRO A 185 -3.82 1.71 -9.15
C PRO A 185 -4.41 1.17 -7.84
N VAL A 186 -4.20 1.88 -6.72
CA VAL A 186 -4.69 1.50 -5.40
C VAL A 186 -6.23 1.44 -5.35
N ALA A 187 -6.91 2.50 -5.78
CA ALA A 187 -8.37 2.53 -5.82
C ALA A 187 -8.93 1.42 -6.73
N THR A 188 -8.25 1.19 -7.85
CA THR A 188 -8.62 0.17 -8.84
C THR A 188 -8.49 -1.24 -8.29
N PHE A 189 -7.51 -1.47 -7.41
CA PHE A 189 -7.29 -2.75 -6.77
C PHE A 189 -8.38 -3.10 -5.75
N TYR A 190 -8.74 -2.14 -4.88
CA TYR A 190 -9.60 -2.38 -3.72
C TYR A 190 -11.11 -2.10 -3.92
N LEU A 191 -11.51 -1.28 -4.88
CA LEU A 191 -12.91 -0.84 -4.95
C LEU A 191 -13.78 -1.75 -5.84
N LEU A 192 -15.03 -1.94 -5.41
CA LEU A 192 -16.03 -2.74 -6.13
C LEU A 192 -16.24 -2.28 -7.59
N PRO A 193 -16.33 -0.98 -7.94
CA PRO A 193 -16.63 -0.56 -9.31
C PRO A 193 -15.63 -1.05 -10.37
N THR A 194 -14.36 -1.23 -10.03
CA THR A 194 -13.32 -1.76 -10.94
C THR A 194 -13.18 -3.28 -10.89
N ARG A 195 -13.85 -3.94 -9.94
CA ARG A 195 -13.82 -5.40 -9.73
C ARG A 195 -15.14 -6.09 -10.10
N ALA A 196 -16.23 -5.33 -10.20
CA ALA A 196 -17.59 -5.86 -10.39
C ALA A 196 -17.74 -6.68 -11.69
N TRP A 197 -16.97 -6.37 -12.73
CA TRP A 197 -16.99 -7.09 -14.00
C TRP A 197 -16.60 -8.57 -13.86
N GLU A 198 -15.73 -8.92 -12.90
CA GLU A 198 -15.30 -10.30 -12.64
C GLU A 198 -16.47 -11.14 -12.09
N LEU A 199 -17.21 -10.59 -11.13
CA LEU A 199 -18.47 -11.17 -10.62
C LEU A 199 -19.53 -11.25 -11.72
N ALA A 200 -19.63 -10.22 -12.56
CA ALA A 200 -20.58 -10.18 -13.68
C ALA A 200 -20.30 -11.26 -14.73
N ILE A 201 -19.04 -11.59 -15.02
CA ILE A 201 -18.68 -12.75 -15.86
C ILE A 201 -19.30 -14.03 -15.29
N GLY A 202 -19.13 -14.26 -13.99
CA GLY A 202 -19.74 -15.38 -13.29
C GLY A 202 -21.27 -15.40 -13.45
N SER A 203 -21.92 -14.25 -13.26
CA SER A 203 -23.36 -14.11 -13.47
C SER A 203 -23.81 -14.45 -14.88
N LEU A 204 -23.10 -13.97 -15.90
CA LEU A 204 -23.40 -14.27 -17.30
C LEU A 204 -23.22 -15.77 -17.61
N VAL A 205 -22.20 -16.41 -17.04
CA VAL A 205 -22.02 -17.86 -17.13
C VAL A 205 -23.22 -18.61 -16.53
N ALA A 206 -23.77 -18.15 -15.40
CA ALA A 206 -24.98 -18.73 -14.83
C ALA A 206 -26.18 -18.59 -15.78
N PHE A 207 -26.43 -17.39 -16.33
CA PHE A 207 -27.50 -17.18 -17.31
C PHE A 207 -27.35 -18.08 -18.54
N GLN A 208 -26.13 -18.22 -19.06
CA GLN A 208 -25.85 -19.10 -20.19
C GLN A 208 -26.18 -20.56 -19.87
N LEU A 209 -25.79 -21.06 -18.70
CA LEU A 209 -26.07 -22.46 -18.31
C LEU A 209 -27.54 -22.73 -18.00
N MET A 210 -28.30 -21.72 -17.56
CA MET A 210 -29.72 -21.87 -17.22
C MET A 210 -30.64 -21.77 -18.43
N TYR A 211 -30.35 -20.88 -19.39
CA TYR A 211 -31.29 -20.57 -20.48
C TYR A 211 -30.81 -20.98 -21.87
N SER A 212 -29.55 -21.38 -22.04
CA SER A 212 -29.08 -21.90 -23.31
C SER A 212 -29.42 -23.38 -23.46
N SER A 213 -30.06 -23.74 -24.57
CA SER A 213 -30.26 -25.13 -24.98
C SER A 213 -29.03 -25.73 -25.67
N TRP A 214 -27.99 -24.92 -25.89
CA TRP A 214 -26.79 -25.35 -26.62
C TRP A 214 -25.95 -26.33 -25.80
N THR A 215 -25.71 -27.49 -26.40
CA THR A 215 -24.83 -28.53 -25.86
C THR A 215 -23.57 -28.64 -26.73
N PRO A 216 -22.41 -28.15 -26.27
CA PRO A 216 -21.17 -28.26 -27.04
C PRO A 216 -20.79 -29.73 -27.22
N SER A 217 -20.17 -30.03 -28.37
CA SER A 217 -19.60 -31.35 -28.63
C SER A 217 -18.51 -31.69 -27.60
N ARG A 218 -18.19 -32.99 -27.47
CA ARG A 218 -17.13 -33.43 -26.55
C ARG A 218 -15.78 -32.77 -26.87
N MET A 219 -15.47 -32.61 -28.16
CA MET A 219 -14.21 -32.01 -28.61
C MET A 219 -14.15 -30.51 -28.27
N VAL A 220 -15.24 -29.77 -28.48
CA VAL A 220 -15.33 -28.35 -28.08
C VAL A 220 -15.22 -28.23 -26.56
N SER A 221 -15.92 -29.08 -25.81
CA SER A 221 -15.85 -29.08 -24.34
C SER A 221 -14.44 -29.37 -23.82
N GLN A 222 -13.76 -30.35 -24.43
CA GLN A 222 -12.38 -30.70 -24.10
C GLN A 222 -11.42 -29.54 -24.40
N GLY A 223 -11.47 -29.00 -25.63
CA GLY A 223 -10.59 -27.92 -26.05
C GLY A 223 -10.79 -26.64 -25.25
N ALA A 224 -12.06 -26.22 -25.06
CA ALA A 224 -12.38 -25.00 -24.32
C ALA A 224 -12.07 -25.12 -22.82
N SER A 225 -12.32 -26.28 -22.20
CA SER A 225 -11.94 -26.47 -20.79
C SER A 225 -10.43 -26.51 -20.59
N LEU A 226 -9.68 -27.15 -21.50
CA LEU A 226 -8.21 -27.14 -21.49
C LEU A 226 -7.64 -25.74 -21.70
N ALA A 227 -8.18 -24.99 -22.67
CA ALA A 227 -7.79 -23.60 -22.89
C ALA A 227 -8.07 -22.74 -21.64
N GLY A 228 -9.25 -22.91 -21.02
CA GLY A 228 -9.61 -22.20 -19.80
C GLY A 228 -8.68 -22.52 -18.62
N PHE A 229 -8.37 -23.81 -18.43
CA PHE A 229 -7.43 -24.24 -17.40
C PHE A 229 -6.00 -23.73 -17.69
N ALA A 230 -5.57 -23.75 -18.95
CA ALA A 230 -4.27 -23.23 -19.36
C ALA A 230 -4.15 -21.72 -19.12
N LEU A 231 -5.21 -20.93 -19.35
CA LEU A 231 -5.22 -19.50 -19.03
C LEU A 231 -5.07 -19.24 -17.52
N ILE A 232 -5.74 -20.02 -16.67
CA ILE A 232 -5.59 -19.92 -15.21
C ILE A 232 -4.14 -20.23 -14.82
N VAL A 233 -3.61 -21.37 -15.27
CA VAL A 233 -2.23 -21.77 -14.98
C VAL A 233 -1.25 -20.70 -15.48
N PHE A 234 -1.39 -20.26 -16.73
CA PHE A 234 -0.56 -19.19 -17.29
C PHE A 234 -0.56 -17.95 -16.40
N SER A 235 -1.73 -17.49 -15.95
CA SER A 235 -1.85 -16.28 -15.11
C SER A 235 -1.12 -16.44 -13.76
N VAL A 236 -1.19 -17.63 -13.15
CA VAL A 236 -0.52 -17.92 -11.86
C VAL A 236 1.01 -17.88 -11.97
N PHE A 237 1.57 -18.35 -13.09
CA PHE A 237 3.02 -18.46 -13.27
C PHE A 237 3.65 -17.27 -14.03
N ALA A 238 2.88 -16.56 -14.87
CA ALA A 238 3.40 -15.50 -15.74
C ALA A 238 3.24 -14.10 -15.16
N TYR A 239 2.28 -13.86 -14.26
CA TYR A 239 2.06 -12.55 -13.65
C TYR A 239 2.89 -12.34 -12.39
N SER A 240 3.11 -11.08 -12.01
CA SER A 240 3.85 -10.66 -10.82
C SER A 240 3.24 -9.38 -10.21
N ALA A 241 3.79 -8.92 -9.10
CA ALA A 241 3.43 -7.64 -8.48
C ALA A 241 3.59 -6.43 -9.42
N ASP A 242 4.44 -6.52 -10.46
CA ASP A 242 4.66 -5.46 -11.44
C ASP A 242 3.60 -5.42 -12.55
N THR A 243 2.73 -6.43 -12.61
CA THR A 243 1.66 -6.49 -13.62
C THR A 243 0.57 -5.48 -13.27
N PRO A 244 0.20 -4.54 -14.16
CA PRO A 244 -0.89 -3.60 -13.88
C PRO A 244 -2.22 -4.35 -13.66
N TYR A 245 -2.79 -4.22 -12.45
CA TYR A 245 -3.88 -5.10 -12.01
C TYR A 245 -4.91 -4.38 -11.10
N PRO A 246 -6.23 -4.61 -11.25
CA PRO A 246 -6.89 -5.31 -12.35
C PRO A 246 -6.84 -4.50 -13.65
N SER A 247 -6.81 -5.20 -14.78
CA SER A 247 -6.78 -4.59 -16.11
C SER A 247 -7.19 -5.63 -17.17
N LEU A 248 -6.88 -5.38 -18.45
CA LEU A 248 -7.03 -6.39 -19.50
C LEU A 248 -6.21 -7.68 -19.22
N TYR A 249 -5.15 -7.65 -18.41
CA TYR A 249 -4.45 -8.87 -17.99
C TYR A 249 -5.38 -9.80 -17.18
N THR A 250 -6.24 -9.23 -16.33
CA THR A 250 -7.22 -9.97 -15.51
C THR A 250 -8.26 -10.71 -16.36
N VAL A 251 -8.40 -10.41 -17.65
CA VAL A 251 -9.29 -11.15 -18.56
C VAL A 251 -8.83 -12.61 -18.68
N ALA A 252 -7.53 -12.90 -18.63
CA ALA A 252 -7.02 -14.27 -18.75
C ALA A 252 -7.53 -15.21 -17.62
N PRO A 253 -7.33 -14.92 -16.32
CA PRO A 253 -7.82 -15.79 -15.26
C PRO A 253 -9.36 -15.83 -15.18
N THR A 254 -10.05 -14.71 -15.45
CA THR A 254 -11.52 -14.63 -15.36
C THR A 254 -12.21 -15.36 -16.52
N LEU A 255 -11.76 -15.16 -17.76
CA LEU A 255 -12.23 -15.92 -18.93
C LEU A 255 -11.85 -17.39 -18.80
N GLY A 256 -10.64 -17.69 -18.31
CA GLY A 256 -10.22 -19.06 -18.06
C GLY A 256 -11.18 -19.79 -17.11
N THR A 257 -11.55 -19.12 -16.02
CA THR A 257 -12.53 -19.61 -15.04
C THR A 257 -13.91 -19.80 -15.68
N ALA A 258 -14.39 -18.83 -16.46
CA ALA A 258 -15.66 -18.95 -17.18
C ALA A 258 -15.69 -20.15 -18.13
N LEU A 259 -14.62 -20.36 -18.90
CA LEU A 259 -14.48 -21.49 -19.82
C LEU A 259 -14.49 -22.83 -19.06
N VAL A 260 -13.78 -22.94 -17.94
CA VAL A 260 -13.80 -24.15 -17.11
C VAL A 260 -15.23 -24.41 -16.60
N ILE A 261 -15.93 -23.40 -16.07
CA ILE A 261 -17.30 -23.58 -15.54
C ILE A 261 -18.28 -24.02 -16.63
N LEU A 262 -18.17 -23.48 -17.85
CA LEU A 262 -19.05 -23.78 -19.00
C LEU A 262 -18.77 -25.15 -19.64
N PHE A 263 -17.50 -25.53 -19.76
CA PHE A 263 -17.06 -26.62 -20.64
C PHE A 263 -16.46 -27.83 -19.92
N ALA A 264 -16.13 -27.75 -18.62
CA ALA A 264 -15.69 -28.92 -17.83
C ALA A 264 -16.87 -29.87 -17.55
N ARG A 265 -17.21 -30.68 -18.57
CA ARG A 265 -18.33 -31.61 -18.59
C ARG A 265 -17.88 -33.08 -18.43
N PRO A 266 -18.79 -34.02 -18.10
CA PRO A 266 -18.44 -35.45 -18.03
C PRO A 266 -17.68 -35.91 -19.27
N GLY A 267 -16.56 -36.62 -19.06
CA GLY A 267 -15.69 -37.10 -20.15
C GLY A 267 -14.59 -36.13 -20.58
N THR A 268 -14.48 -34.94 -19.97
CA THR A 268 -13.35 -34.01 -20.15
C THR A 268 -12.23 -34.24 -19.14
N TRP A 269 -10.98 -33.98 -19.53
CA TRP A 269 -9.81 -34.17 -18.64
C TRP A 269 -9.78 -33.17 -17.49
N VAL A 270 -10.08 -31.90 -17.77
CA VAL A 270 -10.10 -30.84 -16.74
C VAL A 270 -11.15 -31.16 -15.67
N LYS A 271 -12.33 -31.65 -16.06
CA LYS A 271 -13.32 -32.10 -15.07
C LYS A 271 -12.79 -33.25 -14.23
N ALA A 272 -12.16 -34.27 -14.85
CA ALA A 272 -11.61 -35.41 -14.13
C ALA A 272 -10.55 -34.98 -13.11
N LEU A 273 -9.64 -34.08 -13.49
CA LEU A 273 -8.63 -33.50 -12.62
C LEU A 273 -9.26 -32.72 -11.45
N LEU A 274 -10.12 -31.74 -11.74
CA LEU A 274 -10.74 -30.90 -10.70
C LEU A 274 -11.72 -31.68 -9.80
N SER A 275 -12.19 -32.85 -10.23
CA SER A 275 -13.05 -33.72 -9.42
C SER A 275 -12.27 -34.70 -8.54
N LEU A 276 -10.93 -34.66 -8.53
CA LEU A 276 -10.12 -35.46 -7.62
C LEU A 276 -10.48 -35.14 -6.16
N LYS A 277 -10.63 -36.19 -5.34
CA LYS A 277 -11.08 -36.06 -3.94
C LYS A 277 -10.23 -35.08 -3.11
N VAL A 278 -8.93 -35.02 -3.37
CA VAL A 278 -8.01 -34.11 -2.69
C VAL A 278 -8.32 -32.65 -3.04
N LEU A 279 -8.45 -32.33 -4.34
CA LEU A 279 -8.80 -30.97 -4.77
C LEU A 279 -10.20 -30.58 -4.29
N VAL A 280 -11.17 -31.48 -4.36
CA VAL A 280 -12.51 -31.23 -3.81
C VAL A 280 -12.42 -30.95 -2.31
N GLY A 281 -11.65 -31.75 -1.55
CA GLY A 281 -11.46 -31.57 -0.11
C GLY A 281 -10.88 -30.19 0.23
N ILE A 282 -9.84 -29.76 -0.48
CA ILE A 282 -9.25 -28.42 -0.32
C ILE A 282 -10.27 -27.34 -0.71
N GLY A 283 -11.02 -27.56 -1.78
CA GLY A 283 -12.10 -26.68 -2.24
C GLY A 283 -13.18 -26.44 -1.20
N LEU A 284 -13.57 -27.48 -0.46
CA LEU A 284 -14.57 -27.39 0.61
C LEU A 284 -14.10 -26.50 1.78
N ILE A 285 -12.81 -26.55 2.11
CA ILE A 285 -12.20 -25.77 3.21
C ILE A 285 -11.60 -24.43 2.75
N SER A 286 -11.65 -24.13 1.45
CA SER A 286 -10.98 -22.96 0.84
C SER A 286 -11.33 -21.62 1.48
N TYR A 287 -12.56 -21.44 1.97
CA TYR A 287 -12.96 -20.22 2.68
C TYR A 287 -12.19 -20.06 3.99
N SER A 288 -12.18 -21.09 4.84
CA SER A 288 -11.39 -21.04 6.07
C SER A 288 -9.89 -20.95 5.80
N ALA A 289 -9.36 -21.63 4.76
CA ALA A 289 -7.96 -21.50 4.38
C ALA A 289 -7.61 -20.06 3.97
N TYR A 290 -8.49 -19.42 3.21
CA TYR A 290 -8.35 -18.02 2.85
C TYR A 290 -8.42 -17.08 4.07
N LEU A 291 -9.15 -17.41 5.13
CA LEU A 291 -9.15 -16.59 6.35
C LEU A 291 -7.89 -16.78 7.21
N TRP A 292 -7.42 -18.02 7.35
CA TRP A 292 -6.30 -18.34 8.25
C TRP A 292 -4.93 -17.94 7.71
N HIS A 293 -4.74 -17.96 6.39
CA HIS A 293 -3.40 -17.82 5.82
C HIS A 293 -2.74 -16.48 6.17
N GLN A 294 -3.45 -15.37 5.98
CA GLN A 294 -2.86 -14.05 6.09
C GLN A 294 -2.45 -13.71 7.53
N PRO A 295 -3.30 -13.85 8.58
CA PRO A 295 -2.87 -13.57 9.95
C PRO A 295 -1.68 -14.42 10.37
N LEU A 296 -1.68 -15.73 10.06
CA LEU A 296 -0.57 -16.62 10.42
C LEU A 296 0.77 -16.18 9.82
N LEU A 297 0.76 -15.86 8.53
CA LEU A 297 1.97 -15.46 7.81
C LEU A 297 2.44 -14.06 8.23
N VAL A 298 1.51 -13.13 8.46
CA VAL A 298 1.81 -11.77 8.94
C VAL A 298 2.44 -11.80 10.33
N PHE A 299 1.84 -12.56 11.26
CA PHE A 299 2.38 -12.64 12.62
C PHE A 299 3.76 -13.29 12.67
N ALA A 300 4.06 -14.24 11.78
CA ALA A 300 5.41 -14.77 11.64
C ALA A 300 6.40 -13.71 11.14
N ARG A 301 6.00 -12.84 10.19
CA ARG A 301 6.84 -11.71 9.76
C ARG A 301 7.16 -10.76 10.91
N TYR A 302 6.21 -10.47 11.79
CA TYR A 302 6.48 -9.68 13.00
C TYR A 302 7.40 -10.40 14.00
N GLN A 303 7.18 -11.69 14.23
CA GLN A 303 8.02 -12.48 15.14
C GLN A 303 9.48 -12.56 14.66
N PHE A 304 9.69 -12.62 13.34
CA PHE A 304 11.00 -12.69 12.70
C PHE A 304 11.32 -11.36 11.97
N ALA A 305 11.01 -10.23 12.60
CA ALA A 305 11.14 -8.90 12.00
C ALA A 305 12.55 -8.54 11.49
N ILE A 306 13.58 -9.03 12.17
CA ILE A 306 14.99 -8.70 11.88
C ILE A 306 15.53 -9.59 10.76
N GLU A 307 15.51 -10.90 10.96
CA GLU A 307 16.11 -11.86 10.02
C GLU A 307 15.17 -12.27 8.87
N GLY A 308 13.88 -11.96 8.98
CA GLY A 308 12.83 -12.51 8.13
C GLY A 308 12.51 -13.98 8.47
N PRO A 309 11.25 -14.44 8.31
CA PRO A 309 10.92 -15.84 8.53
C PRO A 309 11.55 -16.70 7.42
N SER A 310 12.27 -17.76 7.81
CA SER A 310 12.83 -18.70 6.82
C SER A 310 11.75 -19.34 5.95
N MET A 311 12.13 -19.76 4.74
CA MET A 311 11.22 -20.45 3.81
C MET A 311 10.58 -21.69 4.43
N PHE A 312 11.31 -22.39 5.31
CA PHE A 312 10.80 -23.56 6.04
C PHE A 312 9.67 -23.18 7.00
N VAL A 313 9.82 -22.08 7.74
CA VAL A 313 8.77 -21.55 8.63
C VAL A 313 7.54 -21.16 7.82
N MET A 314 7.72 -20.41 6.73
CA MET A 314 6.61 -19.97 5.87
C MET A 314 5.88 -21.16 5.22
N ALA A 315 6.60 -22.17 4.73
CA ALA A 315 6.01 -23.41 4.21
C ALA A 315 5.24 -24.19 5.28
N SER A 316 5.78 -24.26 6.50
CA SER A 316 5.11 -24.92 7.64
C SER A 316 3.80 -24.22 8.01
N LEU A 317 3.78 -22.89 8.01
CA LEU A 317 2.58 -22.09 8.27
C LEU A 317 1.56 -22.18 7.15
N ALA A 318 2.00 -22.27 5.89
CA ALA A 318 1.13 -22.54 4.75
C ALA A 318 0.43 -23.91 4.90
N ILE A 319 1.13 -24.94 5.37
CA ILE A 319 0.53 -26.25 5.68
C ILE A 319 -0.42 -26.14 6.88
N LEU A 320 -0.01 -25.45 7.95
CA LEU A 320 -0.82 -25.23 9.15
C LEU A 320 -2.14 -24.52 8.82
N THR A 321 -2.13 -23.60 7.85
CA THR A 321 -3.33 -22.93 7.33
C THR A 321 -4.38 -23.95 6.89
N PHE A 322 -4.01 -24.99 6.14
CA PHE A 322 -4.96 -26.00 5.68
C PHE A 322 -5.45 -26.90 6.82
N ILE A 323 -4.60 -27.16 7.82
CA ILE A 323 -5.00 -27.91 9.03
C ILE A 323 -6.04 -27.11 9.81
N LEU A 324 -5.76 -25.84 10.12
CA LEU A 324 -6.68 -24.94 10.83
C LEU A 324 -7.96 -24.70 10.03
N ALA A 325 -7.86 -24.65 8.70
CA ALA A 325 -9.01 -24.54 7.82
C ALA A 325 -9.93 -25.76 7.90
N TYR A 326 -9.36 -26.97 7.91
CA TYR A 326 -10.13 -28.19 8.10
C TYR A 326 -10.80 -28.24 9.48
N LEU A 327 -10.09 -27.86 10.54
CA LEU A 327 -10.66 -27.81 11.90
C LEU A 327 -11.80 -26.78 11.98
N SER A 328 -11.61 -25.58 11.44
CA SER A 328 -12.63 -24.52 11.40
C SER A 328 -13.85 -24.96 10.60
N TRP A 329 -13.63 -25.55 9.43
CA TRP A 329 -14.71 -26.07 8.59
C TRP A 329 -15.52 -27.17 9.32
N LYS A 330 -14.84 -28.11 9.97
CA LYS A 330 -15.47 -29.27 10.61
C LYS A 330 -16.18 -28.90 11.92
N TYR A 331 -15.56 -28.09 12.76
CA TYR A 331 -16.02 -27.84 14.14
C TYR A 331 -16.73 -26.49 14.31
N VAL A 332 -16.60 -25.57 13.35
CA VAL A 332 -17.27 -24.27 13.43
C VAL A 332 -18.23 -24.06 12.26
N GLU A 333 -17.78 -24.13 11.01
CA GLU A 333 -18.69 -23.87 9.88
C GLU A 333 -19.80 -24.93 9.75
N THR A 334 -19.44 -26.21 9.78
CA THR A 334 -20.40 -27.31 9.56
C THR A 334 -21.52 -27.36 10.61
N PRO A 335 -21.24 -27.19 11.92
CA PRO A 335 -22.29 -27.09 12.92
C PRO A 335 -23.24 -25.91 12.71
N PHE A 336 -22.73 -24.70 12.44
CA PHE A 336 -23.57 -23.52 12.22
C PHE A 336 -24.40 -23.60 10.93
N ARG A 337 -23.93 -24.33 9.92
CA ARG A 337 -24.69 -24.64 8.70
C ARG A 337 -25.85 -25.61 8.95
N ASN A 338 -25.80 -26.41 10.01
CA ASN A 338 -26.85 -27.35 10.37
C ASN A 338 -28.02 -26.63 11.09
N ARG A 339 -29.14 -26.48 10.38
CA ARG A 339 -30.36 -25.84 10.88
C ARG A 339 -31.01 -26.59 12.06
N ALA A 340 -30.70 -27.87 12.24
CA ALA A 340 -31.20 -28.65 13.37
C ALA A 340 -30.44 -28.34 14.68
N LEU A 341 -29.19 -27.88 14.59
CA LEU A 341 -28.37 -27.55 15.75
C LEU A 341 -28.59 -26.10 16.19
N TYR A 342 -28.68 -25.17 15.24
CA TYR A 342 -28.85 -23.74 15.53
C TYR A 342 -30.03 -23.16 14.76
N SER A 343 -30.99 -22.60 15.50
CA SER A 343 -32.15 -21.90 14.94
C SER A 343 -31.74 -20.60 14.22
N ARG A 344 -32.63 -20.06 13.38
CA ARG A 344 -32.42 -18.77 12.70
C ARG A 344 -32.17 -17.64 13.69
N GLY A 345 -32.97 -17.57 14.76
CA GLY A 345 -32.86 -16.51 15.78
C GLY A 345 -31.51 -16.54 16.49
N GLN A 346 -31.02 -17.73 16.83
CA GLN A 346 -29.68 -17.90 17.44
C GLN A 346 -28.56 -17.44 16.50
N VAL A 347 -28.64 -17.76 15.20
CA VAL A 347 -27.62 -17.31 14.24
C VAL A 347 -27.62 -15.80 14.08
N PHE A 348 -28.78 -15.18 13.91
CA PHE A 348 -28.83 -13.72 13.78
C PHE A 348 -28.43 -13.01 15.08
N GLY A 349 -28.85 -13.52 16.24
CA GLY A 349 -28.43 -13.01 17.55
C GLY A 349 -26.92 -13.09 17.74
N ALA A 350 -26.31 -14.26 17.46
CA ALA A 350 -24.86 -14.44 17.54
C ALA A 350 -24.11 -13.58 16.52
N SER A 351 -24.66 -13.42 15.31
CA SER A 351 -24.09 -12.56 14.28
C SER A 351 -24.10 -11.10 14.70
N ALA A 352 -25.23 -10.60 15.21
CA ALA A 352 -25.37 -9.23 15.69
C ALA A 352 -24.46 -8.97 16.91
N ALA A 353 -24.38 -9.91 17.85
CA ALA A 353 -23.49 -9.82 19.00
C ALA A 353 -22.01 -9.79 18.58
N GLY A 354 -21.61 -10.66 17.64
CA GLY A 354 -20.24 -10.68 17.12
C GLY A 354 -19.87 -9.40 16.37
N ILE A 355 -20.77 -8.88 15.53
CA ILE A 355 -20.60 -7.58 14.85
C ILE A 355 -20.47 -6.46 15.89
N ALA A 356 -21.39 -6.39 16.86
CA ALA A 356 -21.37 -5.36 17.90
C ALA A 356 -20.09 -5.42 18.74
N ALA A 357 -19.60 -6.62 19.06
CA ALA A 357 -18.33 -6.81 19.78
C ALA A 357 -17.14 -6.32 18.95
N CYS A 358 -17.05 -6.70 17.67
CA CYS A 358 -16.00 -6.24 16.77
C CYS A 358 -16.03 -4.71 16.59
N MET A 359 -17.23 -4.13 16.40
CA MET A 359 -17.40 -2.68 16.29
C MET A 359 -16.96 -1.97 17.56
N SER A 360 -17.40 -2.45 18.73
CA SER A 360 -17.04 -1.86 20.02
C SER A 360 -15.54 -1.92 20.24
N LEU A 361 -14.92 -3.07 19.95
CA LEU A 361 -13.48 -3.25 20.07
C LEU A 361 -12.71 -2.29 19.16
N GLY A 362 -13.15 -2.14 17.92
CA GLY A 362 -12.54 -1.19 16.98
C GLY A 362 -12.75 0.28 17.39
N ILE A 363 -13.94 0.64 17.89
CA ILE A 363 -14.21 2.00 18.42
C ILE A 363 -13.34 2.31 19.63
N VAL A 364 -13.22 1.37 20.58
CA VAL A 364 -12.33 1.52 21.74
C VAL A 364 -10.88 1.63 21.29
N GLY A 365 -10.47 0.83 20.30
CA GLY A 365 -9.16 0.92 19.67
C GLY A 365 -8.90 2.32 19.11
N MET A 366 -9.79 2.83 18.27
CA MET A 366 -9.68 4.19 17.71
C MET A 366 -9.69 5.28 18.77
N ALA A 367 -10.58 5.19 19.77
CA ALA A 367 -10.70 6.20 20.82
C ALA A 367 -9.48 6.26 21.76
N THR A 368 -8.72 5.17 21.83
CA THR A 368 -7.53 5.06 22.68
C THR A 368 -6.23 5.05 21.89
N ASN A 369 -6.29 5.23 20.57
CA ASN A 369 -5.18 5.00 19.64
C ASN A 369 -4.51 3.63 19.87
N GLY A 370 -5.27 2.60 20.27
CA GLY A 370 -4.75 1.27 20.61
C GLY A 370 -4.12 1.15 22.02
N LYS A 371 -3.95 2.24 22.77
CA LYS A 371 -3.25 2.25 24.07
C LYS A 371 -3.94 1.43 25.15
N LEU A 372 -5.28 1.37 25.17
CA LEU A 372 -6.00 0.63 26.22
C LEU A 372 -5.77 -0.89 26.12
N LEU A 373 -5.51 -1.36 24.90
CA LEU A 373 -5.37 -2.77 24.61
C LEU A 373 -3.90 -3.20 24.56
N GLN A 374 -2.92 -2.31 24.62
CA GLN A 374 -1.52 -2.68 24.81
C GLN A 374 -1.09 -2.37 26.24
N PRO A 375 -0.55 -3.33 27.01
CA PRO A 375 0.32 -2.96 28.11
C PRO A 375 1.57 -2.29 27.52
N ASP A 376 2.19 -1.38 28.27
CA ASP A 376 3.50 -0.76 28.00
C ASP A 376 4.67 -1.79 27.91
N ALA A 377 4.41 -3.03 27.50
CA ALA A 377 5.33 -4.16 27.50
C ALA A 377 5.57 -4.78 26.12
N THR A 378 4.82 -4.35 25.07
CA THR A 378 4.93 -4.92 23.69
C THR A 378 5.18 -3.90 22.59
N THR A 379 5.17 -2.60 22.88
CA THR A 379 6.22 -1.77 22.30
C THR A 379 7.51 -2.52 22.60
N TYR A 380 8.45 -2.62 21.66
CA TYR A 380 9.82 -2.78 22.05
C TYR A 380 10.16 -1.58 22.94
N HIS A 381 9.75 -1.60 24.21
CA HIS A 381 10.29 -0.80 25.31
C HIS A 381 11.66 -1.41 25.57
N VAL A 382 12.49 -1.29 24.55
CA VAL A 382 13.80 -0.71 24.67
C VAL A 382 13.56 0.67 25.29
N GLU A 383 13.24 0.72 26.59
CA GLU A 383 13.83 1.75 27.44
C GLU A 383 15.32 1.40 27.56
N LEU A 384 16.02 1.25 26.42
CA LEU A 384 17.44 1.48 26.40
C LEU A 384 17.53 2.96 26.24
N LEU A 385 17.75 3.63 27.38
CA LEU A 385 18.37 4.94 27.34
C LEU A 385 17.50 5.99 26.62
N ASP A 386 16.17 5.99 26.86
CA ASP A 386 15.20 6.92 26.27
C ASP A 386 15.01 6.85 24.72
N TYR A 387 15.41 5.76 24.06
CA TYR A 387 15.29 5.61 22.59
C TYR A 387 13.82 5.57 22.10
N ASN A 388 13.50 6.36 21.05
CA ASN A 388 12.17 6.36 20.42
C ASN A 388 12.18 5.66 19.05
N PRO A 389 11.64 4.42 18.94
CA PRO A 389 11.54 3.73 17.67
C PRO A 389 10.37 4.22 16.77
N ASP A 390 9.46 5.07 17.27
CA ASP A 390 8.26 5.49 16.54
C ASP A 390 8.58 6.46 15.40
N ASN A 391 8.83 5.89 14.22
CA ASN A 391 9.07 6.59 12.96
C ASN A 391 7.95 7.57 12.59
N ARG A 392 6.68 7.26 12.92
CA ARG A 392 5.54 8.11 12.55
C ARG A 392 5.50 9.37 13.40
N THR A 393 5.66 9.23 14.71
CA THR A 393 5.72 10.40 15.61
C THR A 393 6.88 11.32 15.21
N LEU A 394 8.05 10.73 14.93
CA LEU A 394 9.21 11.49 14.47
C LEU A 394 8.96 12.17 13.12
N GLN A 395 8.32 11.48 12.19
CA GLN A 395 7.92 12.01 10.89
C GLN A 395 6.93 13.17 11.01
N GLU A 396 5.84 13.00 11.76
CA GLU A 396 4.78 13.99 11.91
C GLU A 396 5.33 15.30 12.47
N ALA A 397 6.23 15.22 13.45
CA ALA A 397 6.94 16.36 14.02
C ALA A 397 7.78 17.13 12.99
N THR A 398 8.30 16.46 11.95
CA THR A 398 9.16 17.12 10.96
C THR A 398 8.43 18.10 10.05
N TRP A 399 7.09 18.10 10.05
CA TRP A 399 6.28 19.06 9.31
C TRP A 399 5.98 20.32 10.12
N ASP A 400 6.14 20.28 11.44
CA ASP A 400 5.77 21.37 12.34
C ASP A 400 6.45 22.70 11.97
N PRO A 401 7.75 22.75 11.58
CA PRO A 401 8.36 24.01 11.14
C PRO A 401 7.65 24.69 9.95
N LEU A 402 7.12 23.90 9.01
CA LEU A 402 6.38 24.43 7.85
C LEU A 402 4.91 24.68 8.17
N ARG A 403 4.30 23.90 9.07
CA ARG A 403 2.94 24.15 9.56
C ARG A 403 2.87 25.45 10.35
N ASP A 404 3.87 25.68 11.21
CA ASP A 404 4.00 26.92 11.98
C ASP A 404 4.20 28.12 11.05
N LEU A 405 5.05 27.98 10.03
CA LEU A 405 5.28 29.04 9.05
C LEU A 405 4.03 29.34 8.20
N SER A 406 3.32 28.30 7.74
CA SER A 406 2.14 28.46 6.89
C SER A 406 0.86 28.80 7.66
N GLY A 407 0.82 28.57 8.97
CA GLY A 407 -0.38 28.63 9.79
C GLY A 407 -1.39 27.49 9.53
N ASP A 408 -1.01 26.48 8.74
CA ASP A 408 -1.88 25.36 8.39
C ASP A 408 -1.42 24.05 9.07
N PRO A 409 -2.20 23.50 10.02
CA PRO A 409 -1.88 22.22 10.63
C PRO A 409 -1.92 21.04 9.64
N HIS A 410 -2.50 21.23 8.45
CA HIS A 410 -2.62 20.21 7.40
C HIS A 410 -1.57 20.34 6.30
N TYR A 411 -0.58 21.23 6.43
CA TYR A 411 0.51 21.35 5.47
C TYR A 411 1.25 20.01 5.29
N ARG A 412 1.40 19.56 4.02
CA ARG A 412 1.91 18.24 3.62
C ARG A 412 2.89 18.32 2.44
N VAL A 413 3.13 17.19 1.77
CA VAL A 413 4.20 16.99 0.78
C VAL A 413 4.06 17.88 -0.45
N ASP A 414 2.91 17.90 -1.13
CA ASP A 414 2.74 18.55 -2.42
C ASP A 414 1.38 19.26 -2.57
N ASN A 415 1.32 20.23 -3.49
CA ASN A 415 0.12 20.98 -3.87
C ASN A 415 -0.56 21.68 -2.67
N ASN A 416 0.23 22.20 -1.75
CA ASN A 416 -0.29 23.00 -0.64
C ASN A 416 -0.77 24.35 -1.21
N PRO A 417 -2.00 24.80 -0.91
CA PRO A 417 -2.49 26.11 -1.36
C PRO A 417 -1.57 27.26 -0.96
N PHE A 418 -0.91 27.12 0.19
CA PHE A 418 0.02 28.09 0.75
C PHE A 418 1.35 28.20 0.00
N ASP A 419 1.75 27.20 -0.79
CA ASP A 419 2.96 27.31 -1.61
C ASP A 419 2.83 28.44 -2.66
N ARG A 420 1.58 28.87 -2.94
CA ARG A 420 1.25 29.97 -3.85
C ARG A 420 1.14 31.34 -3.18
N THR A 421 1.22 31.42 -1.85
CA THR A 421 1.26 32.70 -1.13
C THR A 421 2.70 33.14 -0.93
N LEU A 422 2.96 34.45 -0.89
CA LEU A 422 4.32 34.97 -0.66
C LEU A 422 4.77 34.66 0.77
N TRP A 423 5.90 33.97 0.93
CA TRP A 423 6.47 33.62 2.23
C TRP A 423 7.60 34.56 2.65
N PHE A 424 8.21 35.24 1.69
CA PHE A 424 9.27 36.20 1.97
C PHE A 424 8.71 37.49 2.53
N ASP A 425 9.38 38.02 3.55
CA ASP A 425 9.19 39.40 3.98
C ASP A 425 9.91 40.31 2.98
N LEU A 426 9.15 41.19 2.32
CA LEU A 426 9.69 42.08 1.32
C LEU A 426 10.48 43.24 1.93
N ASP A 427 10.24 43.54 3.21
CA ASP A 427 10.96 44.57 3.96
C ASP A 427 12.29 44.06 4.53
N ASP A 428 12.49 42.73 4.56
CA ASP A 428 13.76 42.10 4.96
C ASP A 428 14.73 42.05 3.76
N GLU A 429 15.91 42.66 3.94
CA GLU A 429 16.92 42.80 2.90
C GLU A 429 17.72 41.52 2.62
N ARG A 430 17.58 40.47 3.44
CA ARG A 430 18.27 39.20 3.24
C ARG A 430 17.90 38.55 1.91
N PRO A 431 18.85 37.89 1.21
CA PRO A 431 18.54 37.16 0.00
C PRO A 431 17.50 36.06 0.24
N ARG A 432 16.68 35.80 -0.77
CA ARG A 432 15.51 34.91 -0.69
C ARG A 432 15.81 33.58 -1.35
N LEU A 433 15.83 32.52 -0.55
CA LEU A 433 16.12 31.16 -0.99
C LEU A 433 14.83 30.34 -1.02
N LEU A 434 14.48 29.86 -2.22
CA LEU A 434 13.33 29.00 -2.44
C LEU A 434 13.75 27.54 -2.64
N LEU A 435 13.31 26.68 -1.73
CA LEU A 435 13.44 25.22 -1.85
C LEU A 435 12.28 24.67 -2.66
N VAL A 436 12.57 23.92 -3.73
CA VAL A 436 11.56 23.39 -4.64
C VAL A 436 11.72 21.87 -4.72
N GLY A 437 10.67 21.14 -4.40
CA GLY A 437 10.71 19.68 -4.44
C GLY A 437 9.61 18.99 -3.64
N ASN A 438 9.82 17.71 -3.37
CA ASN A 438 8.90 16.86 -2.59
C ASN A 438 9.29 16.86 -1.10
N SER A 439 9.15 15.72 -0.40
CA SER A 439 9.54 15.57 1.00
C SER A 439 11.04 15.85 1.25
N PHE A 440 11.92 15.65 0.27
CA PHE A 440 13.34 15.97 0.42
C PHE A 440 13.62 17.48 0.46
N SER A 441 12.79 18.31 -0.19
CA SER A 441 12.87 19.76 -0.04
C SER A 441 12.47 20.22 1.37
N LYS A 442 11.52 19.53 2.03
CA LYS A 442 11.21 19.75 3.45
C LYS A 442 12.39 19.35 4.33
N ASP A 443 13.01 18.20 4.07
CA ASP A 443 14.17 17.79 4.85
C ASP A 443 15.31 18.79 4.79
N LEU A 444 15.60 19.29 3.58
CA LEU A 444 16.60 20.32 3.40
C LEU A 444 16.16 21.64 4.05
N TYR A 445 14.87 22.02 3.94
CA TYR A 445 14.32 23.18 4.67
C TYR A 445 14.61 23.09 6.17
N ASN A 446 14.32 21.95 6.79
CA ASN A 446 14.58 21.74 8.21
C ASN A 446 16.07 21.84 8.54
N VAL A 447 16.95 21.24 7.73
CA VAL A 447 18.41 21.35 7.92
C VAL A 447 18.88 22.81 7.84
N LEU A 448 18.46 23.55 6.81
CA LEU A 448 18.85 24.95 6.63
C LEU A 448 18.26 25.86 7.71
N SER A 449 17.04 25.57 8.19
CA SER A 449 16.39 26.30 9.27
C SER A 449 17.12 26.19 10.61
N PHE A 450 17.88 25.11 10.82
CA PHE A 450 18.72 24.89 12.01
C PHE A 450 20.20 25.22 11.79
N SER A 451 20.54 25.81 10.65
CA SER A 451 21.89 26.24 10.27
C SER A 451 21.99 27.77 10.30
N GLU A 452 23.22 28.29 10.32
CA GLU A 452 23.51 29.71 10.14
C GLU A 452 22.98 30.27 8.80
N VAL A 453 22.72 29.41 7.80
CA VAL A 453 22.06 29.77 6.53
C VAL A 453 20.76 30.52 6.77
N SER A 454 19.94 30.10 7.74
CA SER A 454 18.66 30.76 8.07
C SER A 454 18.80 32.19 8.60
N LYS A 455 20.01 32.59 9.05
CA LYS A 455 20.30 33.97 9.46
C LYS A 455 20.71 34.83 8.29
N VAL A 456 21.32 34.24 7.26
CA VAL A 456 21.78 34.95 6.06
C VAL A 456 20.67 35.03 5.01
N PHE A 457 19.87 33.98 4.84
CA PHE A 457 18.81 33.89 3.85
C PHE A 457 17.43 33.87 4.50
N GLN A 458 16.45 34.46 3.81
CA GLN A 458 15.05 34.12 4.04
C GLN A 458 14.78 32.78 3.36
N LEU A 459 14.14 31.84 4.06
CA LEU A 459 13.86 30.51 3.55
C LEU A 459 12.38 30.38 3.20
N ALA A 460 12.08 29.87 2.01
CA ALA A 460 10.75 29.45 1.63
C ALA A 460 10.78 28.07 0.96
N ARG A 461 9.61 27.45 0.85
CA ARG A 461 9.43 26.16 0.17
C ARG A 461 8.28 26.22 -0.82
N TYR A 462 8.43 25.55 -1.95
CA TYR A 462 7.36 25.23 -2.89
C TYR A 462 7.28 23.72 -3.12
N GLY A 463 6.18 23.09 -2.69
CA GLY A 463 5.98 21.65 -2.77
C GLY A 463 5.52 21.18 -4.16
N VAL A 464 6.47 20.78 -5.00
CA VAL A 464 6.20 20.22 -6.34
C VAL A 464 7.25 19.19 -6.73
N GLN A 465 6.84 18.12 -7.40
CA GLN A 465 7.78 17.20 -8.02
C GLN A 465 8.50 17.93 -9.17
N THR A 466 9.82 17.83 -9.29
CA THR A 466 10.60 18.61 -10.28
C THR A 466 10.11 18.41 -11.72
N GLY A 467 9.68 17.19 -12.08
CA GLY A 467 9.11 16.91 -13.41
C GLY A 467 7.72 17.51 -13.66
N HIS A 468 7.09 18.12 -12.65
CA HIS A 468 5.77 18.76 -12.72
C HIS A 468 5.84 20.28 -12.53
N ILE A 469 7.03 20.89 -12.60
CA ILE A 469 7.16 22.35 -12.62
C ILE A 469 6.48 22.90 -13.88
N ASP A 470 5.54 23.82 -13.69
CA ASP A 470 4.72 24.39 -14.76
C ASP A 470 4.53 25.91 -14.57
N GLU A 471 3.73 26.53 -15.43
CA GLU A 471 3.41 27.97 -15.37
C GLU A 471 2.80 28.42 -14.03
N THR A 472 2.15 27.51 -13.29
CA THR A 472 1.63 27.82 -11.95
C THR A 472 2.77 28.11 -10.97
N PHE A 473 3.85 27.32 -11.07
CA PHE A 473 5.06 27.56 -10.28
C PHE A 473 5.75 28.86 -10.69
N PHE A 474 5.97 29.07 -12.00
CA PHE A 474 6.64 30.27 -12.51
C PHE A 474 5.85 31.56 -12.23
N GLY A 475 4.52 31.49 -12.17
CA GLY A 475 3.67 32.60 -11.76
C GLY A 475 3.56 32.82 -10.26
N SER A 476 4.15 31.95 -9.42
CA SER A 476 4.03 32.06 -7.97
C SER A 476 4.84 33.24 -7.43
N PRO A 477 4.32 33.97 -6.43
CA PRO A 477 5.03 35.10 -5.84
C PRO A 477 6.36 34.67 -5.18
N ASN A 478 6.44 33.44 -4.68
CA ASN A 478 7.67 32.87 -4.14
C ASN A 478 8.75 32.73 -5.22
N TYR A 479 8.43 32.17 -6.39
CA TYR A 479 9.40 32.07 -7.49
C TYR A 479 9.86 33.44 -7.99
N VAL A 480 8.89 34.34 -8.23
CA VAL A 480 9.16 35.68 -8.76
C VAL A 480 10.16 36.42 -7.87
N ASN A 481 9.97 36.36 -6.55
CA ASN A 481 10.80 37.08 -5.58
C ASN A 481 12.05 36.34 -5.10
N ALA A 482 12.25 35.06 -5.45
CA ALA A 482 13.42 34.30 -5.04
C ALA A 482 14.69 34.77 -5.76
N ASP A 483 15.82 34.83 -5.04
CA ASP A 483 17.15 35.08 -5.61
C ASP A 483 17.86 33.74 -5.92
N VAL A 484 17.67 32.76 -5.03
CA VAL A 484 18.28 31.43 -5.11
C VAL A 484 17.18 30.36 -5.15
N ILE A 485 17.32 29.38 -6.04
CA ILE A 485 16.43 28.23 -6.15
C ILE A 485 17.23 26.96 -5.89
N ILE A 486 16.77 26.13 -4.95
CA ILE A 486 17.37 24.82 -4.69
C ILE A 486 16.38 23.72 -5.04
N LEU A 487 16.71 22.94 -6.06
CA LEU A 487 15.95 21.76 -6.47
C LEU A 487 16.32 20.56 -5.58
N ALA A 488 15.35 20.07 -4.80
CA ALA A 488 15.53 18.96 -3.87
C ALA A 488 14.44 17.88 -4.08
N SER A 489 14.69 17.00 -5.04
CA SER A 489 13.89 15.79 -5.34
C SER A 489 14.79 14.58 -5.50
N LYS A 490 14.21 13.37 -5.51
CA LYS A 490 14.92 12.08 -5.66
C LYS A 490 15.62 11.94 -7.04
N ASN A 491 15.41 12.90 -7.95
CA ASN A 491 16.02 12.97 -9.29
C ASN A 491 15.77 11.70 -10.11
N ASN A 492 14.52 11.25 -10.11
CA ASN A 492 14.13 10.10 -10.94
C ASN A 492 14.15 10.49 -12.43
N TRP A 493 14.04 9.51 -13.33
CA TRP A 493 14.08 9.79 -14.77
C TRP A 493 12.96 10.74 -15.25
N GLN A 494 11.78 10.67 -14.62
CA GLN A 494 10.66 11.55 -14.96
C GLN A 494 10.93 13.01 -14.56
N ASP A 495 11.61 13.21 -13.43
CA ASP A 495 12.03 14.54 -12.95
C ASP A 495 13.03 15.18 -13.91
N LEU A 496 13.99 14.40 -14.38
CA LEU A 496 15.13 14.94 -15.13
C LEU A 496 14.81 15.21 -16.61
N LYS A 497 13.81 14.54 -17.19
CA LYS A 497 13.47 14.67 -18.62
C LYS A 497 13.06 16.10 -19.02
N HIS A 498 12.52 16.86 -18.08
CA HIS A 498 12.06 18.25 -18.30
C HIS A 498 12.95 19.28 -17.62
N LEU A 499 14.03 18.84 -16.96
CA LEU A 499 14.85 19.71 -16.13
C LEU A 499 15.62 20.74 -16.98
N GLU A 500 16.07 20.36 -18.18
CA GLU A 500 16.77 21.27 -19.11
C GLU A 500 15.96 22.55 -19.37
N THR A 501 14.70 22.43 -19.80
CA THR A 501 13.81 23.58 -20.07
C THR A 501 13.53 24.40 -18.80
N VAL A 502 13.45 23.76 -17.64
CA VAL A 502 13.26 24.46 -16.36
C VAL A 502 14.51 25.28 -16.00
N LEU A 503 15.71 24.71 -16.19
CA LEU A 503 16.98 25.39 -15.94
C LEU A 503 17.20 26.57 -16.89
N GLU A 504 16.89 26.41 -18.18
CA GLU A 504 16.92 27.51 -19.15
C GLU A 504 16.06 28.69 -18.68
N ARG A 505 14.86 28.39 -18.15
CA ARG A 505 13.98 29.43 -17.65
C ARG A 505 14.52 30.11 -16.39
N PHE A 506 15.10 29.34 -15.46
CA PHE A 506 15.72 29.90 -14.25
C PHE A 506 16.89 30.82 -14.58
N GLU A 507 17.76 30.44 -15.52
CA GLU A 507 18.87 31.29 -15.96
C GLU A 507 18.38 32.56 -16.67
N ALA A 508 17.35 32.44 -17.52
CA ALA A 508 16.75 33.59 -18.20
C ALA A 508 16.13 34.60 -17.22
N ASP A 509 15.54 34.10 -16.13
CA ASP A 509 14.98 34.93 -15.05
C ASP A 509 16.04 35.38 -14.02
N GLY A 510 17.32 35.09 -14.28
CA GLY A 510 18.46 35.55 -13.48
C GLY A 510 18.62 34.88 -12.12
N LYS A 511 18.04 33.69 -11.92
CA LYS A 511 18.06 32.96 -10.65
C LYS A 511 19.40 32.22 -10.47
N ILE A 512 19.92 32.20 -9.24
CA ILE A 512 21.01 31.28 -8.87
C ILE A 512 20.38 29.92 -8.60
N VAL A 513 20.88 28.87 -9.25
CA VAL A 513 20.27 27.54 -9.16
C VAL A 513 21.25 26.54 -8.54
N ALA A 514 20.77 25.83 -7.53
CA ALA A 514 21.44 24.65 -6.99
C ALA A 514 20.56 23.41 -7.13
N ILE A 515 21.18 22.24 -7.26
CA ILE A 515 20.50 20.94 -7.25
C ILE A 515 21.10 20.03 -6.19
N LEU A 516 20.24 19.43 -5.37
CA LEU A 516 20.62 18.44 -4.39
C LEU A 516 20.78 17.07 -5.07
N ARG A 517 21.99 16.51 -5.03
CA ARG A 517 22.33 15.19 -5.60
C ARG A 517 22.49 14.13 -4.50
N ASN A 518 22.69 12.89 -4.94
CA ASN A 518 23.00 11.74 -4.09
C ASN A 518 21.99 11.44 -2.97
N ILE A 519 20.70 11.66 -3.20
CA ILE A 519 19.66 11.30 -2.23
C ILE A 519 19.48 9.77 -2.15
N VAL A 520 20.16 9.09 -1.24
CA VAL A 520 20.09 7.63 -1.09
C VAL A 520 18.85 7.19 -0.31
N SER A 521 18.34 6.00 -0.65
CA SER A 521 17.32 5.28 0.11
C SER A 521 17.99 4.08 0.74
N PHE A 522 18.30 4.19 2.03
CA PHE A 522 18.83 3.13 2.86
C PHE A 522 17.82 2.00 3.03
N ASP A 523 18.33 0.81 3.33
CA ASP A 523 17.52 -0.36 3.59
C ASP A 523 16.63 -0.19 4.84
N GLU A 524 15.40 -0.71 4.75
CA GLU A 524 14.41 -0.70 5.81
C GLU A 524 13.91 -2.11 6.10
N HIS A 525 13.59 -2.37 7.37
CA HIS A 525 13.02 -3.63 7.81
C HIS A 525 11.52 -3.47 8.10
N LEU A 526 10.76 -4.55 7.91
CA LEU A 526 9.30 -4.55 8.06
C LEU A 526 8.60 -3.43 7.25
N GLY A 527 9.07 -3.19 6.02
CA GLY A 527 8.46 -2.23 5.10
C GLY A 527 8.41 -0.79 5.63
N GLY A 528 9.51 -0.32 6.23
CA GLY A 528 9.66 1.04 6.76
C GLY A 528 9.33 1.20 8.25
N THR A 529 8.93 0.12 8.93
CA THR A 529 8.64 0.17 10.36
C THR A 529 9.91 0.30 11.20
N LEU A 530 11.03 -0.28 10.74
CA LEU A 530 12.32 -0.24 11.43
C LEU A 530 13.41 0.23 10.46
N THR A 531 14.17 1.24 10.88
CA THR A 531 15.36 1.75 10.20
C THR A 531 16.60 0.93 10.58
N LEU A 532 17.73 1.10 9.87
CA LEU A 532 19.00 0.47 10.26
C LEU A 532 19.44 0.87 11.68
N ALA A 533 19.12 2.09 12.10
CA ALA A 533 19.34 2.58 13.46
C ALA A 533 18.53 1.78 14.50
N ASP A 534 17.26 1.48 14.20
CA ASP A 534 16.42 0.66 15.08
C ASP A 534 16.99 -0.77 15.21
N ILE A 535 17.47 -1.34 14.10
CA ILE A 535 18.07 -2.68 14.10
C ILE A 535 19.34 -2.73 14.95
N ALA A 536 20.24 -1.76 14.79
CA ALA A 536 21.46 -1.67 15.57
C ALA A 536 21.15 -1.60 17.08
N VAL A 537 20.23 -0.72 17.49
CA VAL A 537 19.80 -0.63 18.89
C VAL A 537 19.25 -1.98 19.38
N ILE A 538 18.31 -2.59 18.65
CA ILE A 538 17.66 -3.84 19.07
C ILE A 538 18.66 -5.00 19.19
N GLU A 539 19.58 -5.17 18.23
CA GLU A 539 20.54 -6.28 18.24
C GLU A 539 21.58 -6.12 19.36
N GLN A 540 22.14 -4.92 19.50
CA GLN A 540 23.12 -4.63 20.55
C GLN A 540 22.50 -4.78 21.94
N THR A 541 21.27 -4.29 22.13
CA THR A 541 20.48 -4.54 23.33
C THR A 541 20.37 -6.03 23.65
N ARG A 542 19.99 -6.84 22.67
CA ARG A 542 19.78 -8.29 22.86
C ARG A 542 21.07 -9.02 23.20
N ALA A 543 22.20 -8.49 22.74
CA ALA A 543 23.53 -8.96 23.11
C ALA A 543 23.97 -8.52 24.52
N GLY A 544 23.15 -7.72 25.22
CA GLY A 544 23.44 -7.19 26.56
C GLY A 544 24.37 -5.97 26.54
N ILE A 545 24.50 -5.29 25.41
CA ILE A 545 25.31 -4.08 25.24
C ILE A 545 24.43 -2.86 25.49
N GLU A 546 24.80 -2.06 26.48
CA GLU A 546 24.10 -0.83 26.88
C GLU A 546 24.97 0.43 26.67
N ASP A 547 26.16 0.27 26.10
CA ASP A 547 27.05 1.40 25.80
C ASP A 547 26.56 2.16 24.56
N GLY A 548 26.10 3.39 24.76
CA GLY A 548 25.50 4.21 23.69
C GLY A 548 26.48 4.55 22.57
N ASP A 549 27.77 4.73 22.88
CA ASP A 549 28.79 4.97 21.85
C ASP A 549 28.97 3.74 20.94
N THR A 550 29.07 2.53 21.53
CA THR A 550 29.14 1.28 20.77
C THR A 550 27.91 1.07 19.88
N ILE A 551 26.70 1.33 20.40
CA ILE A 551 25.45 1.20 19.64
C ILE A 551 25.41 2.18 18.48
N ARG A 552 25.80 3.43 18.71
CA ARG A 552 25.87 4.47 17.66
C ARG A 552 26.90 4.09 16.60
N ASP A 553 28.09 3.65 16.99
CA ASP A 553 29.15 3.32 16.05
C ASP A 553 28.74 2.14 15.15
N GLU A 554 28.07 1.12 15.70
CA GLU A 554 27.45 0.03 14.93
C GLU A 554 26.38 0.53 13.95
N ALA A 555 25.49 1.43 14.40
CA ALA A 555 24.46 2.01 13.54
C ALA A 555 25.10 2.80 12.40
N ASP A 556 26.08 3.65 12.71
CA ASP A 556 26.80 4.48 11.75
C ASP A 556 27.55 3.65 10.69
N GLU A 557 28.15 2.52 11.10
CA GLU A 557 28.80 1.55 10.21
C GLU A 557 27.79 0.91 9.25
N ARG A 558 26.63 0.44 9.74
CA ARG A 558 25.58 -0.16 8.89
C ARG A 558 25.06 0.79 7.82
N TYR A 559 24.80 2.04 8.18
CA TYR A 559 24.39 3.06 7.19
C TYR A 559 25.49 3.29 6.14
N TYR A 560 26.77 3.24 6.53
CA TYR A 560 27.87 3.38 5.57
C TYR A 560 28.02 2.16 4.66
N GLU A 561 27.93 0.94 5.18
CA GLU A 561 27.98 -0.29 4.39
C GLU A 561 26.88 -0.32 3.33
N ASP A 562 25.66 0.05 3.72
CA ASP A 562 24.53 0.14 2.82
C ASP A 562 24.73 1.24 1.76
N LEU A 563 25.26 2.40 2.15
CA LEU A 563 25.67 3.45 1.20
C LEU A 563 26.71 2.94 0.18
N ASP A 564 27.73 2.20 0.61
CA ASP A 564 28.76 1.67 -0.30
C ASP A 564 28.18 0.68 -1.30
N ALA A 565 27.30 -0.22 -0.83
CA ALA A 565 26.58 -1.17 -1.68
C ALA A 565 25.74 -0.44 -2.75
N LEU A 566 24.93 0.52 -2.32
CA LEU A 566 24.05 1.30 -3.20
C LEU A 566 24.83 2.21 -4.17
N SER A 567 25.96 2.76 -3.72
CA SER A 567 26.83 3.61 -4.54
C SER A 567 27.42 2.85 -5.74
N ARG A 568 27.76 1.57 -5.57
CA ARG A 568 28.24 0.71 -6.67
C ARG A 568 27.15 0.50 -7.73
N GLU A 569 25.91 0.27 -7.32
CA GLU A 569 24.78 0.14 -8.23
C GLU A 569 24.47 1.47 -8.95
N ARG A 570 24.54 2.59 -8.23
CA ARG A 570 24.16 3.92 -8.71
C ARG A 570 24.98 4.45 -9.87
N ARG A 571 26.29 4.20 -9.91
CA ARG A 571 27.17 4.68 -11.01
C ARG A 571 26.69 4.22 -12.40
N SER A 572 25.88 3.16 -12.45
CA SER A 572 25.30 2.65 -13.69
C SER A 572 23.97 3.31 -14.10
N LYS A 573 23.31 4.08 -13.22
CA LYS A 573 21.96 4.60 -13.46
C LYS A 573 21.94 5.77 -14.46
N PRO A 574 21.01 5.80 -15.43
CA PRO A 574 20.91 6.89 -16.41
C PRO A 574 20.71 8.28 -15.82
N SER A 575 20.02 8.39 -14.69
CA SER A 575 19.77 9.68 -14.01
C SER A 575 21.04 10.35 -13.51
N VAL A 576 22.06 9.59 -13.10
CA VAL A 576 23.34 10.14 -12.66
C VAL A 576 24.07 10.78 -13.83
N ARG A 577 24.14 10.08 -14.96
CA ARG A 577 24.79 10.58 -16.18
C ARG A 577 24.10 11.84 -16.71
N LEU A 578 22.77 11.85 -16.71
CA LEU A 578 22.01 13.01 -17.18
C LEU A 578 22.27 14.27 -16.33
N LEU A 579 22.43 14.11 -15.01
CA LEU A 579 22.81 15.24 -14.14
C LEU A 579 24.25 15.73 -14.42
N ASP A 580 25.18 14.81 -14.71
CA ASP A 580 26.54 15.18 -15.11
C ASP A 580 26.53 15.96 -16.44
N ASP A 581 25.74 15.50 -17.42
CA ASP A 581 25.56 16.16 -18.72
C ASP A 581 24.96 17.57 -18.55
N LEU A 582 23.91 17.72 -17.73
CA LEU A 582 23.31 19.02 -17.42
C LEU A 582 24.31 19.97 -16.75
N SER A 583 25.19 19.46 -15.89
CA SER A 583 26.19 20.28 -15.22
C SER A 583 27.26 20.83 -16.19
N VAL A 584 27.51 20.13 -17.29
CA VAL A 584 28.37 20.62 -18.37
C VAL A 584 27.65 21.69 -19.21
N GLN A 585 26.34 21.53 -19.42
CA GLN A 585 25.52 22.46 -20.21
C GLN A 585 25.22 23.77 -19.47
N PHE A 586 25.05 23.69 -18.15
CA PHE A 586 24.74 24.82 -17.26
C PHE A 586 25.89 25.03 -16.26
N PRO A 587 27.00 25.72 -16.61
CA PRO A 587 28.18 25.84 -15.76
C PRO A 587 27.94 26.59 -14.44
N ARG A 588 26.83 27.34 -14.34
CA ARG A 588 26.40 28.04 -13.12
C ARG A 588 25.52 27.19 -12.21
N LEU A 589 25.13 25.98 -12.63
CA LEU A 589 24.35 25.06 -11.82
C LEU A 589 25.20 24.52 -10.66
N ILE A 590 24.88 24.94 -9.45
CA ILE A 590 25.56 24.50 -8.24
C ILE A 590 25.10 23.09 -7.89
N GLN A 591 26.03 22.21 -7.55
CA GLN A 591 25.71 20.84 -7.15
C GLN A 591 26.01 20.64 -5.68
N LEU A 592 24.98 20.30 -4.92
CA LEU A 592 25.08 20.06 -3.50
C LEU A 592 24.94 18.55 -3.23
N ASP A 593 25.96 17.93 -2.65
CA ASP A 593 25.94 16.50 -2.33
C ASP A 593 25.29 16.26 -0.97
N ARG A 594 24.09 15.68 -0.96
CA ARG A 594 23.38 15.34 0.27
C ARG A 594 24.19 14.41 1.20
N MET A 595 24.86 13.41 0.64
CA MET A 595 25.63 12.45 1.43
C MET A 595 26.93 13.07 1.96
N GLY A 596 27.38 14.19 1.38
CA GLY A 596 28.54 14.94 1.86
C GLY A 596 28.39 15.50 3.27
N TYR A 597 27.16 15.84 3.70
CA TYR A 597 26.91 16.20 5.10
C TYR A 597 26.36 15.02 5.91
N ALA A 598 25.65 14.08 5.30
CA ALA A 598 25.08 12.94 6.03
C ALA A 598 26.14 11.91 6.45
N CYS A 599 27.26 11.84 5.71
CA CYS A 599 28.35 10.92 5.96
C CYS A 599 29.71 11.64 5.99
N ALA A 600 30.72 10.95 6.51
CA ALA A 600 32.12 11.31 6.42
C ALA A 600 32.82 10.16 5.69
N LEU A 601 32.90 10.25 4.35
CA LEU A 601 33.42 9.18 3.49
C LEU A 601 34.88 8.85 3.80
N GLU A 602 35.67 9.84 4.19
CA GLU A 602 37.05 9.69 4.62
C GLU A 602 37.22 8.87 5.91
N ARG A 603 36.14 8.73 6.69
CA ARG A 603 36.08 7.93 7.91
C ARG A 603 35.21 6.68 7.77
N ALA A 604 34.71 6.40 6.56
CA ALA A 604 33.82 5.28 6.30
C ALA A 604 32.62 5.22 7.27
N THR A 605 31.98 6.36 7.54
CA THR A 605 30.89 6.46 8.54
C THR A 605 29.77 7.35 8.05
N CYS A 606 28.53 6.97 8.36
CA CYS A 606 27.34 7.77 8.10
C CYS A 606 26.64 8.08 9.42
N TYR A 607 26.39 9.36 9.71
CA TYR A 607 25.84 9.74 11.01
C TYR A 607 24.37 9.35 11.10
N SER A 608 24.06 8.48 12.06
CA SER A 608 22.75 7.86 12.20
C SER A 608 22.03 8.23 13.50
N MET A 609 22.76 8.63 14.54
CA MET A 609 22.20 8.98 15.85
C MET A 609 23.08 9.95 16.66
N ASP A 610 22.50 10.62 17.66
CA ASP A 610 23.26 11.44 18.62
C ASP A 610 23.77 10.64 19.83
N GLU A 611 24.46 11.31 20.75
CA GLU A 611 25.00 10.74 22.00
C GLU A 611 23.92 10.17 22.93
N LYS A 612 22.65 10.50 22.70
CA LYS A 612 21.50 9.98 23.45
C LYS A 612 20.71 8.95 22.61
N LEU A 613 21.32 8.42 21.55
CA LEU A 613 20.73 7.48 20.61
C LEU A 613 19.51 8.01 19.86
N ASN A 614 19.24 9.33 19.84
CA ASN A 614 18.16 9.85 19.01
C ASN A 614 18.53 9.68 17.53
N LYS A 615 17.78 8.84 16.81
CA LYS A 615 18.04 8.58 15.40
C LYS A 615 17.85 9.81 14.52
N PHE A 616 18.66 9.90 13.48
CA PHE A 616 18.69 11.00 12.53
C PHE A 616 17.78 10.76 11.33
N PHE A 617 17.41 9.51 11.04
CA PHE A 617 16.48 9.14 9.99
C PHE A 617 15.26 8.42 10.57
N TYR A 618 14.05 8.78 10.14
CA TYR A 618 12.81 8.07 10.55
C TYR A 618 12.32 7.06 9.51
N ASP A 619 12.94 6.99 8.34
CA ASP A 619 12.64 6.02 7.29
C ASP A 619 13.93 5.78 6.49
N TYR A 620 13.81 5.28 5.26
CA TYR A 620 14.91 4.96 4.36
C TYR A 620 15.81 6.17 4.05
N GLY A 621 15.43 7.38 4.42
CA GLY A 621 16.34 8.48 4.20
C GLY A 621 15.87 9.84 4.64
N HIS A 622 14.71 10.02 5.26
CA HIS A 622 14.26 11.33 5.69
C HIS A 622 14.71 11.68 7.10
N HIS A 623 15.09 12.94 7.30
CA HIS A 623 15.63 13.35 8.59
C HIS A 623 14.56 13.49 9.66
N THR A 624 14.84 13.04 10.89
CA THR A 624 14.13 13.51 12.09
C THR A 624 14.47 14.99 12.36
N LEU A 625 13.72 15.67 13.24
CA LEU A 625 14.12 17.03 13.67
C LEU A 625 15.47 17.05 14.39
N VAL A 626 15.81 15.99 15.13
CA VAL A 626 17.11 15.85 15.79
C VAL A 626 18.21 15.70 14.74
N GLY A 627 18.00 14.83 13.75
CA GLY A 627 18.90 14.67 12.61
C GLY A 627 19.07 15.97 11.83
N ALA A 628 17.97 16.66 11.50
CA ALA A 628 18.02 17.94 10.79
C ALA A 628 18.84 18.99 11.54
N ARG A 629 18.71 19.06 12.87
CA ARG A 629 19.51 19.97 13.71
C ARG A 629 20.99 19.59 13.76
N PHE A 630 21.28 18.29 13.84
CA PHE A 630 22.66 17.79 13.78
C PHE A 630 23.31 18.15 12.44
N PHE A 631 22.63 17.85 11.33
CA PHE A 631 23.11 18.14 9.99
C PHE A 631 23.20 19.64 9.72
N GLY A 632 22.30 20.46 10.25
CA GLY A 632 22.39 21.94 10.18
C GLY A 632 23.71 22.47 10.74
N ARG A 633 24.08 22.06 11.95
CA ARG A 633 25.39 22.43 12.52
C ARG A 633 26.58 21.86 11.76
N ARG A 634 26.40 20.70 11.12
CA ARG A 634 27.47 20.05 10.36
C ARG A 634 27.72 20.77 9.05
N ILE A 635 26.68 21.17 8.30
CA ILE A 635 26.86 21.91 7.05
C ILE A 635 27.58 23.24 7.30
N ASP A 636 27.33 23.90 8.43
CA ASP A 636 28.04 25.11 8.85
C ASP A 636 29.52 24.83 9.13
N ARG A 637 29.82 23.71 9.81
CA ARG A 637 31.20 23.34 10.18
C ARG A 637 32.07 22.98 8.97
N ILE A 638 31.49 22.31 7.98
CA ILE A 638 32.24 21.78 6.84
C ILE A 638 32.18 22.67 5.59
N GLY A 639 31.53 23.85 5.68
CA GLY A 639 31.39 24.75 4.53
C GLY A 639 30.55 24.15 3.40
N TRP A 640 29.59 23.26 3.72
CA TRP A 640 28.84 22.54 2.69
C TRP A 640 28.01 23.47 1.79
N PHE A 641 27.61 24.62 2.33
CA PHE A 641 26.80 25.62 1.64
C PHE A 641 27.62 26.74 0.97
N ASP A 642 28.95 26.72 1.10
CA ASP A 642 29.87 27.74 0.58
C ASP A 642 29.69 28.03 -0.91
N PRO A 643 29.47 27.03 -1.80
CA PRO A 643 29.25 27.30 -3.22
C PRO A 643 28.06 28.24 -3.50
N VAL A 644 27.03 28.22 -2.65
CA VAL A 644 25.86 29.12 -2.77
C VAL A 644 26.18 30.51 -2.22
N TYR A 645 26.95 30.59 -1.12
CA TYR A 645 27.43 31.87 -0.59
C TYR A 645 28.36 32.61 -1.57
N GLU A 646 29.22 31.88 -2.27
CA GLU A 646 30.09 32.43 -3.31
C GLU A 646 29.26 32.96 -4.48
N ALA A 647 28.31 32.17 -4.98
CA ALA A 647 27.47 32.56 -6.10
C ALA A 647 26.61 33.81 -5.83
N ILE A 648 26.08 33.98 -4.62
CA ILE A 648 25.32 35.19 -4.27
C ILE A 648 26.22 36.42 -4.11
N SER A 649 27.46 36.23 -3.64
CA SER A 649 28.43 37.32 -3.49
C SER A 649 28.94 37.85 -4.83
N ASP A 650 29.04 36.97 -5.83
CA ASP A 650 29.44 37.31 -7.20
C ASP A 650 28.31 37.89 -8.04
N ALA A 651 27.05 37.78 -7.59
CA ALA A 651 25.89 38.31 -8.28
C ALA A 651 25.77 39.83 -8.07
N PRO A 652 25.39 40.61 -9.09
CA PRO A 652 25.04 42.02 -8.89
C PRO A 652 23.88 42.13 -7.88
N PRO A 653 23.87 43.16 -7.02
CA PRO A 653 22.80 43.30 -6.03
C PRO A 653 21.44 43.32 -6.75
N PRO A 654 20.44 42.57 -6.25
CA PRO A 654 19.16 42.44 -6.91
C PRO A 654 18.54 43.83 -7.13
N ASP A 655 18.05 44.09 -8.34
CA ASP A 655 17.42 45.35 -8.71
C ASP A 655 16.05 45.46 -8.02
N ARG A 656 16.07 45.90 -6.75
CA ARG A 656 14.89 46.01 -5.88
C ARG A 656 14.04 47.26 -6.18
N ALA A 657 14.37 48.01 -7.22
CA ALA A 657 13.65 49.22 -7.62
C ALA A 657 12.50 48.89 -8.60
N GLY A 658 11.40 48.31 -8.12
CA GLY A 658 10.25 48.02 -8.99
C GLY A 658 8.89 47.74 -8.36
N THR A 659 8.78 47.48 -7.05
CA THR A 659 7.53 47.00 -6.43
C THR A 659 6.87 48.02 -5.50
N SER A 660 6.81 49.30 -5.90
CA SER A 660 5.86 50.28 -5.31
C SER A 660 4.53 50.37 -6.08
N GLY A 661 4.20 49.33 -6.86
CA GLY A 661 2.89 49.17 -7.48
C GLY A 661 1.88 48.67 -6.47
N THR A 662 1.18 49.59 -5.81
CA THR A 662 -0.10 49.33 -5.13
C THR A 662 -1.09 48.77 -6.16
N GLN A 663 -1.20 47.44 -6.27
CA GLN A 663 -2.35 46.79 -6.88
C GLN A 663 -3.36 46.46 -5.77
N ASP A 664 -4.29 47.39 -5.60
CA ASP A 664 -5.59 47.18 -4.98
C ASP A 664 -6.28 45.98 -5.67
N LEU A 665 -6.40 44.85 -4.98
CA LEU A 665 -7.24 43.73 -5.39
C LEU A 665 -8.40 43.62 -4.39
N ARG A 666 -9.54 44.21 -4.79
CA ARG A 666 -10.87 43.81 -4.36
C ARG A 666 -11.39 42.66 -5.21
#